data_AF-A0A8J7E021-F1
#
_entry.id   AF-A0A8J7E021-F1
#
_cell.length_a   1.000
_cell.length_b   1.000
_cell.length_c   1.000
_cell.angle_alpha   90.00
_cell.angle_beta   90.00
_cell.angle_gamma   90.00
#
_symmetry.space_group_name_H-M   'P 1'
#
loop_
_entity.id
_entity.type
_entity.pdbx_description
1 polymer ?
#
loop_
_entity_poly.entity_id
_entity_poly.type
_entity_poly.pdbx_seq_one_letter_code
_entity_poly.pdbx_strand_id
1 'polypeptide(L)'
;MQRFLPLLKKFPWLKYFLNLIRRFNFWSLDEIVNSGNILLAQGKFAEALEKYNQAIALYPNHASAYYYRGNAFAVGEQLQEATQDYQQAIALGFNEEELHFNYGKVLAQQERWDEAFEQYQQAIPLQPRWVDAFWLLGNALLNQSQFNKAAAIYKKVLTLEPERAEVYFNLANALNNQGQLEEAIENYKNAIALQPEWVDPHLYLAEAFKALGHLEQAKECFESAIALQPERADSHFNLGNILFHQGKLERAIESYQSAIALQPEWVEPHLYLAEAFKAQEQLEQAQKCFESAIALQPDKADSHFNLGNILSHQGKLNEAIESYQSAIALQPEWVDPHRCLGELFFSQSNWENAAQSWYRVLVLQPPVAETHFKLGHSLLNLGKHQKAIEQYQKVIALQPNWSVAYFYRGNALEFDGQLSKAIQDYQKAITLGLKEVDSRIDLKSALPNPEGIDRQIEQKHPRISPDLFDVFLQIGSILECQSLWEQAAQKYQLCTVLSLDAAEAHFRLGNMLEKLYYSDIESDEAMPSFERAIAHWKQAFTLKNDWLEAYYKAGDNLLIIGRKNEALAIYQKAAEVQKKLAKEKLLDKIDLRLILCIPNGIGHITLLDYYVKMGILGWRTSCRTAVLVPPDKMVNPCFLNYWSPYIKIISDPDTIQEFTPIAQYLEERINVVGFRQGQAQAVDQLIAEVEKQWHEEKRAPLLTLSDSDTHRGWNCLQKLGVPKDAWFVCLHVRESGYTGDKDRPPNNHRNADIQTYLLAIQTIVEQGGWVIRIGDPTMKPLPPMKQVIDYAHSEMKSDWMDVFLCACCHFYLGTASGPCMIPPAFGIPCALTNYNPIVARPFYFNNLYIPKLYWSIPEKRYLTFEEIWSSFLAENFHSNFYLAQGIQFIDNTSDEIKDLVLEILEQLDGKLTYTLENDSLQSQFNRLGKTHGSYGFNSRVGRAFLQKHLHLL
;
A
#
# COMPACT_ATOMS: atom_id res chain seq x y z
N MET A 1 44.15 48.44 79.78
CA MET A 1 43.70 47.45 80.79
C MET A 1 44.78 46.45 81.22
N GLN A 2 45.91 46.27 80.50
CA GLN A 2 46.96 45.29 80.85
C GLN A 2 48.05 45.78 81.83
N ARG A 3 48.07 47.06 82.24
CA ARG A 3 49.01 47.58 83.27
C ARG A 3 48.49 47.53 84.71
N PHE A 4 47.23 47.14 84.95
CA PHE A 4 46.61 47.05 86.29
C PHE A 4 46.38 45.61 86.79
N LEU A 5 46.65 44.60 85.94
CA LEU A 5 46.45 43.17 86.27
C LEU A 5 47.30 42.63 87.45
N PRO A 6 48.53 43.12 87.71
CA PRO A 6 49.32 42.62 88.85
C PRO A 6 48.82 43.09 90.23
N LEU A 7 48.10 44.22 90.29
CA LEU A 7 47.55 44.78 91.54
C LEU A 7 46.19 44.16 91.93
N LEU A 8 45.42 43.69 90.96
CA LEU A 8 44.12 43.02 91.16
C LEU A 8 44.21 41.62 91.81
N LYS A 9 45.41 41.00 91.84
CA LYS A 9 45.65 39.75 92.58
C LYS A 9 45.98 39.97 94.06
N LYS A 10 46.26 41.21 94.49
CA LYS A 10 46.77 41.51 95.84
C LYS A 10 45.73 42.10 96.80
N PHE A 11 44.57 42.55 96.31
CA PHE A 11 43.55 43.22 97.12
C PHE A 11 42.11 42.77 96.74
N PRO A 12 41.51 41.83 97.49
CA PRO A 12 40.16 41.30 97.22
C PRO A 12 39.03 42.35 97.32
N TRP A 13 39.28 43.51 97.93
CA TRP A 13 38.27 44.56 98.14
C TRP A 13 37.92 45.36 96.87
N LEU A 14 38.75 45.33 95.82
CA LEU A 14 38.41 45.97 94.53
C LEU A 14 37.21 45.30 93.83
N LYS A 15 36.95 44.01 94.10
CA LYS A 15 35.76 43.29 93.63
C LYS A 15 34.49 43.78 94.31
N TYR A 16 34.61 44.31 95.52
CA TYR A 16 33.52 44.93 96.29
C TYR A 16 33.20 46.34 95.77
N PHE A 17 34.21 47.08 95.31
CA PHE A 17 34.06 48.42 94.73
C PHE A 17 33.32 48.40 93.38
N LEU A 18 33.58 47.38 92.54
CA LEU A 18 32.84 47.17 91.27
C LEU A 18 31.39 46.73 91.48
N ASN A 19 31.08 46.01 92.56
CA ASN A 19 29.70 45.69 92.95
C ASN A 19 28.97 46.87 93.62
N LEU A 20 29.70 47.85 94.16
CA LEU A 20 29.13 49.07 94.76
C LEU A 20 28.67 50.07 93.68
N ILE A 21 29.40 50.17 92.56
CA ILE A 21 29.02 51.02 91.41
C ILE A 21 27.78 50.47 90.68
N ARG A 22 27.55 49.15 90.70
CA ARG A 22 26.32 48.51 90.21
C ARG A 22 25.06 48.80 91.06
N ARG A 23 25.23 49.33 92.28
CA ARG A 23 24.12 49.54 93.24
C ARG A 23 23.57 50.96 93.28
N PHE A 24 24.18 51.92 92.56
CA PHE A 24 23.71 53.30 92.48
C PHE A 24 23.46 53.68 91.01
N ASN A 25 22.32 53.21 90.49
CA ASN A 25 21.73 53.62 89.21
C ASN A 25 21.46 55.13 89.22
N PHE A 26 22.10 55.88 88.32
CA PHE A 26 21.73 57.27 88.02
C PHE A 26 21.04 57.45 86.66
N TRP A 27 20.74 56.35 85.96
CA TRP A 27 20.05 56.42 84.67
C TRP A 27 18.68 55.77 84.79
N SER A 28 17.62 56.52 84.47
CA SER A 28 16.29 55.92 84.33
C SER A 28 16.30 54.97 83.13
N LEU A 29 15.43 53.96 83.12
CA LEU A 29 15.30 53.08 81.96
C LEU A 29 15.02 53.88 80.67
N ASP A 30 14.21 54.94 80.79
CA ASP A 30 13.89 55.85 79.69
C ASP A 30 15.13 56.53 79.12
N GLU A 31 16.11 56.90 79.95
CA GLU A 31 17.37 57.48 79.47
C GLU A 31 18.23 56.48 78.68
N ILE A 32 18.27 55.21 79.10
CA ILE A 32 19.02 54.16 78.40
C ILE A 32 18.35 53.83 77.05
N VAL A 33 17.03 53.68 77.04
CA VAL A 33 16.24 53.42 75.83
C VAL A 33 16.29 54.60 74.87
N ASN A 34 16.14 55.84 75.36
CA ASN A 34 16.26 57.05 74.53
C ASN A 34 17.66 57.21 73.95
N SER A 35 18.72 56.88 74.70
CA SER A 35 20.08 56.83 74.16
C SER A 35 20.19 55.80 73.04
N GLY A 36 19.57 54.62 73.18
CA GLY A 36 19.50 53.62 72.11
C GLY A 36 18.80 54.16 70.87
N ASN A 37 17.63 54.81 71.03
CA ASN A 37 16.84 55.37 69.94
C ASN A 37 17.60 56.47 69.17
N ILE A 38 18.32 57.35 69.88
CA ILE A 38 19.18 58.38 69.25
C ILE A 38 20.30 57.74 68.45
N LEU A 39 20.96 56.70 68.98
CA LEU A 39 22.02 55.98 68.27
C LEU A 39 21.48 55.25 67.02
N LEU A 40 20.29 54.66 67.12
CA LEU A 40 19.62 54.03 65.99
C LEU A 40 19.28 55.06 64.90
N ALA A 41 18.75 56.23 65.27
CA ALA A 41 18.49 57.32 64.34
C ALA A 41 19.76 57.89 63.68
N GLN A 42 20.93 57.74 64.32
CA GLN A 42 22.24 58.08 63.76
C GLN A 42 22.85 56.96 62.88
N GLY A 43 22.15 55.84 62.70
CA GLY A 43 22.65 54.67 61.95
C GLY A 43 23.71 53.86 62.70
N LYS A 44 23.90 54.08 64.01
CA LYS A 44 24.87 53.36 64.85
C LYS A 44 24.26 52.11 65.45
N PHE A 45 23.94 51.15 64.59
CA PHE A 45 23.17 49.95 64.94
C PHE A 45 23.76 49.13 66.10
N ALA A 46 25.07 48.84 66.07
CA ALA A 46 25.71 48.03 67.12
C ALA A 46 25.70 48.72 68.49
N GLU A 47 25.95 50.03 68.52
CA GLU A 47 25.92 50.83 69.76
C GLU A 47 24.49 50.94 70.32
N ALA A 48 23.48 51.05 69.44
CA ALA A 48 22.07 51.05 69.84
C ALA A 48 21.66 49.70 70.47
N LEU A 49 22.01 48.58 69.83
CA LEU A 49 21.76 47.24 70.38
C LEU A 49 22.45 47.02 71.72
N GLU A 50 23.67 47.54 71.93
CA GLU A 50 24.34 47.48 73.23
C GLU A 50 23.55 48.22 74.32
N LYS A 51 22.97 49.39 74.00
CA LYS A 51 22.10 50.13 74.93
C LYS A 51 20.81 49.39 75.24
N TYR A 52 20.15 48.80 74.26
CA TYR A 52 18.94 48.01 74.52
C TYR A 52 19.24 46.72 75.29
N ASN A 53 20.35 46.05 75.00
CA ASN A 53 20.83 44.89 75.78
C ASN A 53 21.13 45.28 77.23
N GLN A 54 21.73 46.47 77.45
CA GLN A 54 21.94 47.02 78.78
C GLN A 54 20.61 47.30 79.48
N ALA A 55 19.62 47.89 78.79
CA ALA A 55 18.29 48.15 79.33
C ALA A 55 17.59 46.84 79.75
N ILE A 56 17.61 45.81 78.90
CA ILE A 56 17.02 44.49 79.17
C ILE A 56 17.73 43.76 80.31
N ALA A 57 19.07 43.85 80.39
CA ALA A 57 19.83 43.22 81.47
C ALA A 57 19.54 43.84 82.85
N LEU A 58 19.24 45.14 82.89
CA LEU A 58 18.90 45.87 84.13
C LEU A 58 17.41 45.75 84.49
N TYR A 59 16.54 45.67 83.48
CA TYR A 59 15.08 45.68 83.62
C TYR A 59 14.44 44.61 82.72
N PRO A 60 14.59 43.31 83.03
CA PRO A 60 14.21 42.20 82.14
C PRO A 60 12.69 42.03 81.94
N ASN A 61 11.86 42.65 82.78
CA ASN A 61 10.40 42.60 82.66
C ASN A 61 9.81 43.87 82.03
N HIS A 62 10.65 44.78 81.49
CA HIS A 62 10.16 46.02 80.91
C HIS A 62 10.00 45.90 79.39
N ALA A 63 8.75 46.00 78.95
CA ALA A 63 8.36 45.59 77.60
C ALA A 63 8.86 46.53 76.48
N SER A 64 8.98 47.84 76.73
CA SER A 64 9.45 48.81 75.72
C SER A 64 10.89 48.58 75.26
N ALA A 65 11.76 48.05 76.12
CA ALA A 65 13.16 47.79 75.77
C ALA A 65 13.28 46.67 74.71
N TYR A 66 12.40 45.66 74.79
CA TYR A 66 12.28 44.62 73.76
C TYR A 66 11.69 45.19 72.48
N TYR A 67 10.64 46.02 72.55
CA TYR A 67 10.07 46.68 71.37
C TYR A 67 11.10 47.50 70.57
N TYR A 68 11.85 48.40 71.23
CA TYR A 68 12.85 49.23 70.54
C TYR A 68 14.05 48.43 70.04
N ARG A 69 14.43 47.34 70.73
CA ARG A 69 15.45 46.41 70.22
C ARG A 69 14.95 45.63 69.00
N GLY A 70 13.68 45.23 69.01
CA GLY A 70 13.00 44.63 67.87
C GLY A 70 12.97 45.57 66.65
N ASN A 71 12.67 46.86 66.85
CA ASN A 71 12.77 47.88 65.81
C ASN A 71 14.21 47.99 65.26
N ALA A 72 15.22 48.00 66.15
CA ALA A 72 16.62 48.05 65.74
C ALA A 72 17.05 46.82 64.93
N PHE A 73 16.61 45.62 65.34
CA PHE A 73 16.80 44.39 64.59
C PHE A 73 16.10 44.41 63.23
N ALA A 74 14.89 44.95 63.15
CA ALA A 74 14.16 45.11 61.90
C ALA A 74 14.91 46.03 60.91
N VAL A 75 15.47 47.15 61.38
CA VAL A 75 16.29 48.04 60.54
C VAL A 75 17.61 47.37 60.12
N GLY A 76 18.17 46.51 60.99
CA GLY A 76 19.37 45.72 60.69
C GLY A 76 19.11 44.45 59.86
N GLU A 77 17.90 44.25 59.31
CA GLU A 77 17.46 43.05 58.58
C GLU A 77 17.61 41.72 59.36
N GLN A 78 17.72 41.80 60.69
CA GLN A 78 17.73 40.65 61.60
C GLN A 78 16.29 40.26 61.96
N LEU A 79 15.58 39.74 60.96
CA LEU A 79 14.13 39.57 61.02
C LEU A 79 13.69 38.55 62.09
N GLN A 80 14.47 37.50 62.35
CA GLN A 80 14.10 36.48 63.34
C GLN A 80 14.19 37.02 64.76
N GLU A 81 15.27 37.74 65.06
CA GLU A 81 15.51 38.40 66.34
C GLU A 81 14.49 39.51 66.59
N ALA A 82 14.13 40.28 65.54
CA ALA A 82 13.06 41.26 65.61
C ALA A 82 11.73 40.62 66.00
N THR A 83 11.34 39.51 65.35
CA THR A 83 10.11 38.76 65.68
C THR A 83 10.11 38.27 67.13
N GLN A 84 11.21 37.71 67.62
CA GLN A 84 11.30 37.24 69.01
C GLN A 84 11.10 38.38 70.02
N ASP A 85 11.71 39.53 69.74
CA ASP A 85 11.62 40.71 70.61
C ASP A 85 10.23 41.34 70.60
N TYR A 86 9.54 41.38 69.44
CA TYR A 86 8.14 41.83 69.40
C TYR A 86 7.21 40.88 70.15
N GLN A 87 7.38 39.55 69.99
CA GLN A 87 6.62 38.56 70.76
C GLN A 87 6.84 38.72 72.27
N GLN A 88 8.10 38.94 72.68
CA GLN A 88 8.44 39.14 74.08
C GLN A 88 7.87 40.46 74.64
N ALA A 89 7.88 41.54 73.85
CA ALA A 89 7.26 42.81 74.23
C ALA A 89 5.74 42.66 74.42
N ILE A 90 5.04 41.96 73.51
CA ILE A 90 3.61 41.63 73.63
C ILE A 90 3.35 40.78 74.88
N ALA A 91 4.17 39.74 75.12
CA ALA A 91 4.03 38.85 76.29
C ALA A 91 4.19 39.60 77.63
N LEU A 92 4.99 40.68 77.65
CA LEU A 92 5.18 41.56 78.79
C LEU A 92 4.13 42.69 78.89
N GLY A 93 3.11 42.67 78.02
CA GLY A 93 1.97 43.60 78.05
C GLY A 93 2.15 44.90 77.26
N PHE A 94 3.17 45.00 76.39
CA PHE A 94 3.28 46.13 75.46
C PHE A 94 2.31 45.94 74.30
N ASN A 95 1.31 46.80 74.23
CA ASN A 95 0.27 46.76 73.23
C ASN A 95 0.06 48.17 72.66
N GLU A 96 0.90 48.54 71.71
CA GLU A 96 0.86 49.81 70.99
C GLU A 96 0.67 49.55 69.50
N GLU A 97 0.03 50.49 68.81
CA GLU A 97 -0.24 50.42 67.37
C GLU A 97 1.03 50.29 66.54
N GLU A 98 2.09 51.03 66.91
CA GLU A 98 3.38 51.01 66.22
C GLU A 98 4.10 49.67 66.38
N LEU A 99 3.87 48.95 67.50
CA LEU A 99 4.40 47.59 67.67
C LEU A 99 3.75 46.65 66.68
N HIS A 100 2.42 46.60 66.65
CA HIS A 100 1.70 45.66 65.79
C HIS A 100 1.97 45.93 64.30
N PHE A 101 2.07 47.20 63.91
CA PHE A 101 2.44 47.59 62.55
C PHE A 101 3.87 47.17 62.16
N ASN A 102 4.87 47.47 63.00
CA ASN A 102 6.26 47.12 62.72
C ASN A 102 6.48 45.60 62.75
N TYR A 103 5.80 44.89 63.65
CA TYR A 103 5.85 43.44 63.70
C TYR A 103 5.22 42.82 62.46
N GLY A 104 4.05 43.32 62.04
CA GLY A 104 3.41 42.90 60.78
C GLY A 104 4.32 43.11 59.56
N LYS A 105 5.08 44.21 59.50
CA LYS A 105 6.04 44.48 58.41
C LYS A 105 7.16 43.45 58.38
N VAL A 106 7.74 43.11 59.53
CA VAL A 106 8.78 42.08 59.64
C VAL A 106 8.24 40.70 59.25
N LEU A 107 7.01 40.36 59.66
CA LEU A 107 6.36 39.11 59.27
C LEU A 107 6.09 39.05 57.76
N ALA A 108 5.66 40.15 57.15
CA ALA A 108 5.49 40.26 55.70
C ALA A 108 6.82 40.09 54.93
N GLN A 109 7.92 40.66 55.44
CA GLN A 109 9.27 40.44 54.90
C GLN A 109 9.75 38.98 55.02
N GLN A 110 9.18 38.22 55.96
CA GLN A 110 9.39 36.77 56.11
C GLN A 110 8.40 35.92 55.30
N GLU A 111 7.55 36.54 54.46
CA GLU A 111 6.46 35.89 53.72
C GLU A 111 5.41 35.19 54.62
N ARG A 112 5.36 35.54 55.91
CA ARG A 112 4.39 35.02 56.89
C ARG A 112 3.11 35.86 56.86
N TRP A 113 2.41 35.79 55.73
CA TRP A 113 1.29 36.66 55.41
C TRP A 113 0.10 36.53 56.38
N ASP A 114 -0.19 35.33 56.89
CA ASP A 114 -1.27 35.08 57.86
C ASP A 114 -1.03 35.80 59.19
N GLU A 115 0.17 35.66 59.74
CA GLU A 115 0.54 36.32 60.98
C GLU A 115 0.67 37.84 60.78
N ALA A 116 1.22 38.28 59.64
CA ALA A 116 1.29 39.70 59.30
C ALA A 116 -0.10 40.34 59.26
N PHE A 117 -1.06 39.66 58.64
CA PHE A 117 -2.46 40.07 58.60
C PHE A 117 -3.05 40.22 60.00
N GLU A 118 -2.85 39.24 60.89
CA GLU A 118 -3.32 39.33 62.27
C GLU A 118 -2.74 40.55 62.99
N GLN A 119 -1.44 40.82 62.84
CA GLN A 119 -0.81 41.98 63.48
C GLN A 119 -1.34 43.30 62.90
N TYR A 120 -1.50 43.43 61.58
CA TYR A 120 -2.11 44.62 60.99
C TYR A 120 -3.56 44.82 61.43
N GLN A 121 -4.33 43.74 61.64
CA GLN A 121 -5.68 43.83 62.20
C GLN A 121 -5.71 44.35 63.64
N GLN A 122 -4.68 44.07 64.46
CA GLN A 122 -4.57 44.62 65.81
C GLN A 122 -4.18 46.11 65.81
N ALA A 123 -3.38 46.56 64.83
CA ALA A 123 -2.96 47.96 64.74
C ALA A 123 -4.09 48.93 64.33
N ILE A 124 -5.00 48.49 63.45
CA ILE A 124 -6.02 49.36 62.83
C ILE A 124 -7.05 49.96 63.80
N PRO A 125 -7.62 49.23 64.78
CA PRO A 125 -8.56 49.79 65.75
C PRO A 125 -7.97 50.93 66.59
N LEU A 126 -6.65 50.90 66.81
CA LEU A 126 -5.92 51.87 67.61
C LEU A 126 -5.67 53.19 66.83
N GLN A 127 -5.52 53.11 65.49
CA GLN A 127 -5.38 54.29 64.63
C GLN A 127 -6.22 54.18 63.32
N PRO A 128 -7.51 54.54 63.36
CA PRO A 128 -8.45 54.29 62.24
C PRO A 128 -8.20 55.04 60.92
N ARG A 129 -7.21 55.95 60.87
CA ARG A 129 -6.82 56.74 59.69
C ARG A 129 -5.39 56.45 59.20
N TRP A 130 -4.75 55.38 59.69
CA TRP A 130 -3.39 55.05 59.29
C TRP A 130 -3.35 54.38 57.90
N VAL A 131 -3.06 55.18 56.87
CA VAL A 131 -3.14 54.76 55.47
C VAL A 131 -2.18 53.60 55.15
N ASP A 132 -0.93 53.67 55.61
CA ASP A 132 0.07 52.61 55.36
C ASP A 132 -0.31 51.27 56.00
N ALA A 133 -0.93 51.27 57.19
CA ALA A 133 -1.43 50.06 57.82
C ALA A 133 -2.55 49.41 57.01
N PHE A 134 -3.47 50.21 56.46
CA PHE A 134 -4.51 49.69 55.55
C PHE A 134 -3.92 49.17 54.23
N TRP A 135 -2.94 49.86 53.64
CA TRP A 135 -2.31 49.39 52.41
C TRP A 135 -1.57 48.06 52.61
N LEU A 136 -0.74 47.92 53.66
CA LEU A 136 -0.04 46.67 53.95
C LEU A 136 -0.98 45.54 54.37
N LEU A 137 -2.10 45.84 55.05
CA LEU A 137 -3.16 44.86 55.28
C LEU A 137 -3.75 44.35 53.95
N GLY A 138 -3.99 45.26 52.99
CA GLY A 138 -4.44 44.92 51.66
C GLY A 138 -3.44 44.00 50.94
N ASN A 139 -2.14 44.30 51.03
CA ASN A 139 -1.07 43.47 50.43
C ASN A 139 -1.02 42.07 51.05
N ALA A 140 -1.16 41.96 52.37
CA ALA A 140 -1.24 40.66 53.04
C ALA A 140 -2.46 39.85 52.57
N LEU A 141 -3.64 40.49 52.47
CA LEU A 141 -4.85 39.86 51.93
C LEU A 141 -4.71 39.44 50.47
N LEU A 142 -4.01 40.23 49.64
CA LEU A 142 -3.77 39.91 48.24
C LEU A 142 -2.91 38.65 48.11
N ASN A 143 -1.83 38.55 48.90
CA ASN A 143 -0.95 37.36 48.94
C ASN A 143 -1.64 36.12 49.53
N GLN A 144 -2.64 36.29 50.39
CA GLN A 144 -3.51 35.21 50.86
C GLN A 144 -4.62 34.82 49.85
N SER A 145 -4.62 35.37 48.63
CA SER A 145 -5.66 35.18 47.62
C SER A 145 -7.07 35.60 48.09
N GLN A 146 -7.19 36.46 49.11
CA GLN A 146 -8.46 36.99 49.60
C GLN A 146 -8.86 38.26 48.83
N PHE A 147 -8.97 38.14 47.51
CA PHE A 147 -9.08 39.26 46.57
C PHE A 147 -10.22 40.24 46.87
N ASN A 148 -11.42 39.73 47.22
CA ASN A 148 -12.58 40.57 47.55
C ASN A 148 -12.31 41.49 48.74
N LYS A 149 -11.63 40.96 49.78
CA LYS A 149 -11.30 41.72 50.99
C LYS A 149 -10.15 42.70 50.69
N ALA A 150 -9.14 42.26 49.95
CA ALA A 150 -8.04 43.14 49.52
C ALA A 150 -8.56 44.35 48.74
N ALA A 151 -9.43 44.13 47.75
CA ALA A 151 -10.04 45.19 46.95
C ALA A 151 -10.85 46.19 47.79
N ALA A 152 -11.62 45.71 48.79
CA ALA A 152 -12.36 46.58 49.70
C ALA A 152 -11.42 47.46 50.56
N ILE A 153 -10.31 46.88 51.04
CA ILE A 153 -9.30 47.62 51.81
C ILE A 153 -8.59 48.65 50.93
N TYR A 154 -8.17 48.31 49.70
CA TYR A 154 -7.55 49.27 48.79
C TYR A 154 -8.49 50.41 48.38
N LYS A 155 -9.77 50.13 48.11
CA LYS A 155 -10.77 51.17 47.86
C LYS A 155 -10.87 52.14 49.05
N LYS A 156 -10.78 51.64 50.28
CA LYS A 156 -10.71 52.49 51.49
C LYS A 156 -9.41 53.30 51.55
N VAL A 157 -8.26 52.72 51.23
CA VAL A 157 -6.98 53.45 51.14
C VAL A 157 -7.10 54.62 50.16
N LEU A 158 -7.66 54.38 48.97
CA LEU A 158 -7.85 55.42 47.95
C LEU A 158 -8.86 56.50 48.34
N THR A 159 -9.80 56.24 49.27
CA THR A 159 -10.64 57.31 49.83
C THR A 159 -9.88 58.25 50.78
N LEU A 160 -8.79 57.77 51.38
CA LEU A 160 -7.96 58.54 52.30
C LEU A 160 -6.79 59.23 51.58
N GLU A 161 -6.19 58.55 50.60
CA GLU A 161 -5.05 59.00 49.81
C GLU A 161 -5.27 58.65 48.32
N PRO A 162 -5.89 59.54 47.53
CA PRO A 162 -6.25 59.24 46.14
C PRO A 162 -5.08 59.22 45.15
N GLU A 163 -3.89 59.72 45.50
CA GLU A 163 -2.76 59.91 44.57
C GLU A 163 -1.66 58.84 44.77
N ARG A 164 -2.04 57.58 44.98
CA ARG A 164 -1.09 56.49 45.26
C ARG A 164 -1.15 55.38 44.22
N ALA A 165 -0.19 55.39 43.29
CA ALA A 165 -0.15 54.49 42.14
C ALA A 165 -0.09 53.01 42.54
N GLU A 166 0.66 52.68 43.59
CA GLU A 166 0.85 51.30 44.07
C GLU A 166 -0.46 50.68 44.57
N VAL A 167 -1.36 51.51 45.11
CA VAL A 167 -2.66 51.06 45.60
C VAL A 167 -3.61 50.81 44.43
N TYR A 168 -3.59 51.67 43.40
CA TYR A 168 -4.33 51.44 42.17
C TYR A 168 -3.89 50.15 41.47
N PHE A 169 -2.58 49.92 41.35
CA PHE A 169 -2.05 48.68 40.78
C PHE A 169 -2.45 47.45 41.59
N ASN A 170 -2.31 47.47 42.92
CA ASN A 170 -2.69 46.32 43.75
C ASN A 170 -4.21 46.08 43.78
N LEU A 171 -5.02 47.14 43.69
CA LEU A 171 -6.46 47.03 43.50
C LEU A 171 -6.79 46.39 42.14
N ALA A 172 -6.13 46.83 41.07
CA ALA A 172 -6.29 46.26 39.74
C ALA A 172 -5.92 44.76 39.72
N ASN A 173 -4.81 44.36 40.35
CA ASN A 173 -4.42 42.96 40.51
C ASN A 173 -5.49 42.14 41.26
N ALA A 174 -6.05 42.68 42.35
CA ALA A 174 -7.12 42.03 43.10
C ALA A 174 -8.39 41.85 42.24
N LEU A 175 -8.76 42.86 41.45
CA LEU A 175 -9.94 42.84 40.58
C LEU A 175 -9.74 41.89 39.37
N ASN A 176 -8.52 41.86 38.81
CA ASN A 176 -8.14 40.97 37.72
C ASN A 176 -8.28 39.50 38.15
N ASN A 177 -7.79 39.15 39.35
CA ASN A 177 -7.96 37.81 39.93
C ASN A 177 -9.41 37.46 40.29
N GLN A 178 -10.29 38.46 40.45
CA GLN A 178 -11.74 38.26 40.60
C GLN A 178 -12.47 38.08 39.26
N GLY A 179 -11.77 38.24 38.12
CA GLY A 179 -12.37 38.27 36.79
C GLY A 179 -13.08 39.58 36.45
N GLN A 180 -12.95 40.62 37.27
CA GLN A 180 -13.50 41.96 37.01
C GLN A 180 -12.53 42.77 36.15
N LEU A 181 -12.35 42.32 34.90
CA LEU A 181 -11.29 42.78 34.00
C LEU A 181 -11.45 44.26 33.62
N GLU A 182 -12.68 44.74 33.41
CA GLU A 182 -12.95 46.14 33.04
C GLU A 182 -12.63 47.11 34.17
N GLU A 183 -12.98 46.76 35.42
CA GLU A 183 -12.59 47.56 36.59
C GLU A 183 -11.07 47.51 36.82
N ALA A 184 -10.44 46.34 36.59
CA ALA A 184 -8.99 46.21 36.69
C ALA A 184 -8.25 47.11 35.68
N ILE A 185 -8.70 47.13 34.43
CA ILE A 185 -8.16 47.98 33.36
C ILE A 185 -8.17 49.46 33.75
N GLU A 186 -9.27 49.95 34.30
CA GLU A 186 -9.37 51.35 34.72
C GLU A 186 -8.38 51.67 35.85
N ASN A 187 -8.22 50.76 36.80
CA ASN A 187 -7.27 50.94 37.90
C ASN A 187 -5.80 50.83 37.44
N TYR A 188 -5.46 49.95 36.49
CA TYR A 188 -4.12 49.95 35.87
C TYR A 188 -3.83 51.26 35.13
N LYS A 189 -4.81 51.80 34.37
CA LYS A 189 -4.67 53.11 33.72
C LYS A 189 -4.44 54.24 34.71
N ASN A 190 -5.13 54.22 35.85
CA ASN A 190 -4.91 55.19 36.93
C ASN A 190 -3.50 55.07 37.52
N ALA A 191 -2.99 53.86 37.72
CA ALA A 191 -1.61 53.65 38.15
C ALA A 191 -0.59 54.20 37.12
N ILE A 192 -0.81 53.93 35.83
CA ILE A 192 0.03 54.45 34.73
C ILE A 192 -0.04 56.00 34.65
N ALA A 193 -1.22 56.60 34.85
CA ALA A 193 -1.38 58.04 34.81
C ALA A 193 -0.60 58.75 35.93
N LEU A 194 -0.49 58.12 37.10
CA LEU A 194 0.27 58.63 38.25
C LEU A 194 1.78 58.36 38.12
N GLN A 195 2.18 57.20 37.58
CA GLN A 195 3.58 56.81 37.39
C GLN A 195 3.78 56.18 35.99
N PRO A 196 3.97 57.01 34.93
CA PRO A 196 4.04 56.51 33.54
C PRO A 196 5.23 55.60 33.25
N GLU A 197 6.33 55.77 33.98
CA GLU A 197 7.58 55.01 33.82
C GLU A 197 7.54 53.65 34.56
N TRP A 198 6.49 53.35 35.33
CA TRP A 198 6.36 52.08 36.02
C TRP A 198 5.83 51.00 35.07
N VAL A 199 6.68 50.02 34.76
CA VAL A 199 6.46 49.00 33.73
C VAL A 199 5.33 48.02 34.06
N ASP A 200 5.24 47.55 35.32
CA ASP A 200 4.32 46.45 35.67
C ASP A 200 2.85 46.78 35.35
N PRO A 201 2.31 47.97 35.69
CA PRO A 201 0.97 48.35 35.25
C PRO A 201 0.70 48.22 33.75
N HIS A 202 1.68 48.52 32.87
CA HIS A 202 1.53 48.34 31.42
C HIS A 202 1.44 46.87 31.03
N LEU A 203 2.25 46.00 31.64
CA LEU A 203 2.24 44.56 31.37
C LEU A 203 0.92 43.91 31.80
N TYR A 204 0.49 44.15 33.04
CA TYR A 204 -0.74 43.57 33.57
C TYR A 204 -1.99 44.15 32.89
N LEU A 205 -1.95 45.42 32.45
CA LEU A 205 -2.97 45.99 31.60
C LEU A 205 -3.06 45.28 30.24
N ALA A 206 -1.90 44.96 29.64
CA ALA A 206 -1.84 44.23 28.38
C ALA A 206 -2.45 42.82 28.51
N GLU A 207 -2.15 42.12 29.60
CA GLU A 207 -2.75 40.81 29.91
C GLU A 207 -4.26 40.88 30.10
N ALA A 208 -4.76 41.89 30.82
CA ALA A 208 -6.19 42.10 31.01
C ALA A 208 -6.90 42.39 29.68
N PHE A 209 -6.31 43.22 28.80
CA PHE A 209 -6.83 43.43 27.45
C PHE A 209 -6.81 42.16 26.60
N LYS A 210 -5.75 41.36 26.69
CA LYS A 210 -5.65 40.06 26.00
C LYS A 210 -6.78 39.12 26.45
N ALA A 211 -7.05 39.04 27.76
CA ALA A 211 -8.11 38.21 28.33
C ALA A 211 -9.52 38.62 27.85
N LEU A 212 -9.75 39.91 27.60
CA LEU A 212 -10.99 40.42 26.99
C LEU A 212 -11.02 40.33 25.45
N GLY A 213 -9.95 39.84 24.80
CA GLY A 213 -9.85 39.77 23.34
C GLY A 213 -9.53 41.12 22.66
N HIS A 214 -9.18 42.15 23.42
CA HIS A 214 -8.77 43.47 22.94
C HIS A 214 -7.30 43.47 22.49
N LEU A 215 -6.99 42.70 21.44
CA LEU A 215 -5.62 42.37 21.03
C LEU A 215 -4.78 43.58 20.58
N GLU A 216 -5.37 44.60 19.96
CA GLU A 216 -4.61 45.80 19.55
C GLU A 216 -4.21 46.65 20.76
N GLN A 217 -5.12 46.86 21.73
CA GLN A 217 -4.77 47.58 22.96
C GLN A 217 -3.75 46.80 23.81
N ALA A 218 -3.88 45.47 23.86
CA ALA A 218 -2.89 44.61 24.52
C ALA A 218 -1.50 44.77 23.88
N LYS A 219 -1.44 44.79 22.56
CA LYS A 219 -0.21 44.99 21.81
C LYS A 219 0.44 46.36 22.11
N GLU A 220 -0.33 47.44 22.09
CA GLU A 220 0.19 48.79 22.42
C GLU A 220 0.78 48.84 23.84
N CYS A 221 0.14 48.15 24.79
CA CYS A 221 0.63 48.06 26.17
C CYS A 221 1.92 47.22 26.27
N PHE A 222 2.02 46.08 25.55
CA PHE A 222 3.28 45.31 25.50
C PHE A 222 4.40 46.09 24.79
N GLU A 223 4.12 46.81 23.70
CA GLU A 223 5.11 47.68 23.03
C GLU A 223 5.58 48.80 23.98
N SER A 224 4.68 49.35 24.81
CA SER A 224 5.03 50.34 25.85
C SER A 224 5.89 49.73 26.96
N ALA A 225 5.55 48.53 27.44
CA ALA A 225 6.33 47.82 28.45
C ALA A 225 7.75 47.52 27.94
N ILE A 226 7.90 47.10 26.68
CA ILE A 226 9.21 46.85 26.03
C ILE A 226 10.00 48.14 25.85
N ALA A 227 9.34 49.27 25.52
CA ALA A 227 10.00 50.56 25.38
C ALA A 227 10.56 51.08 26.73
N LEU A 228 9.86 50.81 27.83
CA LEU A 228 10.30 51.16 29.18
C LEU A 228 11.37 50.20 29.72
N GLN A 229 11.21 48.89 29.46
CA GLN A 229 12.12 47.86 29.94
C GLN A 229 12.39 46.78 28.87
N PRO A 230 13.39 46.98 28.00
CA PRO A 230 13.67 46.08 26.88
C PRO A 230 14.07 44.66 27.27
N GLU A 231 14.60 44.46 28.49
CA GLU A 231 15.10 43.17 28.99
C GLU A 231 14.03 42.22 29.56
N ARG A 232 12.73 42.55 29.40
CA ARG A 232 11.59 41.74 29.86
C ARG A 232 11.18 40.67 28.84
N ALA A 233 11.66 39.44 29.02
CA ALA A 233 11.39 38.32 28.11
C ALA A 233 9.88 38.01 27.93
N ASP A 234 9.11 38.09 29.01
CA ASP A 234 7.66 37.88 29.05
C ASP A 234 6.89 38.85 28.15
N SER A 235 7.33 40.11 28.09
CA SER A 235 6.73 41.15 27.24
C SER A 235 6.94 40.84 25.75
N HIS A 236 8.16 40.44 25.37
CA HIS A 236 8.49 40.02 24.00
C HIS A 236 7.72 38.77 23.58
N PHE A 237 7.64 37.75 24.45
CA PHE A 237 6.89 36.52 24.15
C PHE A 237 5.39 36.79 23.94
N ASN A 238 4.76 37.55 24.83
CA ASN A 238 3.33 37.86 24.71
C ASN A 238 3.03 38.75 23.49
N LEU A 239 3.92 39.69 23.15
CA LEU A 239 3.83 40.44 21.90
C LEU A 239 3.93 39.50 20.68
N GLY A 240 4.86 38.54 20.71
CA GLY A 240 5.01 37.51 19.68
C GLY A 240 3.73 36.70 19.47
N ASN A 241 3.08 36.25 20.55
CA ASN A 241 1.81 35.50 20.49
C ASN A 241 0.70 36.30 19.81
N ILE A 242 0.55 37.59 20.16
CA ILE A 242 -0.45 38.46 19.52
C ILE A 242 -0.14 38.63 18.04
N LEU A 243 1.12 38.89 17.68
CA LEU A 243 1.53 39.06 16.29
C LEU A 243 1.35 37.79 15.45
N PHE A 244 1.61 36.62 16.04
CA PHE A 244 1.38 35.32 15.40
C PHE A 244 -0.11 35.10 15.10
N HIS A 245 -1.00 35.35 16.06
CA HIS A 245 -2.45 35.26 15.84
C HIS A 245 -2.96 36.29 14.80
N GLN A 246 -2.28 37.43 14.65
CA GLN A 246 -2.56 38.41 13.61
C GLN A 246 -1.97 38.06 12.23
N GLY A 247 -1.24 36.95 12.11
CA GLY A 247 -0.57 36.54 10.87
C GLY A 247 0.68 37.35 10.51
N LYS A 248 1.20 38.19 11.43
CA LYS A 248 2.43 38.98 11.25
C LYS A 248 3.66 38.14 11.65
N LEU A 249 3.89 37.08 10.89
CA LEU A 249 4.83 36.01 11.25
C LEU A 249 6.28 36.48 11.44
N GLU A 250 6.77 37.41 10.61
CA GLU A 250 8.15 37.91 10.70
C GLU A 250 8.39 38.66 12.02
N ARG A 251 7.46 39.54 12.40
CA ARG A 251 7.55 40.27 13.67
C ARG A 251 7.34 39.36 14.88
N ALA A 252 6.52 38.31 14.73
CA ALA A 252 6.35 37.31 15.78
C ALA A 252 7.67 36.54 16.01
N ILE A 253 8.34 36.12 14.94
CA ILE A 253 9.67 35.47 14.99
C ILE A 253 10.69 36.37 15.70
N GLU A 254 10.78 37.65 15.34
CA GLU A 254 11.69 38.60 16.01
C GLU A 254 11.40 38.73 17.52
N SER A 255 10.11 38.76 17.88
CA SER A 255 9.69 38.87 19.27
C SER A 255 10.01 37.59 20.07
N TYR A 256 9.77 36.40 19.51
CA TYR A 256 10.15 35.15 20.16
C TYR A 256 11.68 34.98 20.28
N GLN A 257 12.44 35.36 19.25
CA GLN A 257 13.91 35.35 19.31
C GLN A 257 14.44 36.29 20.40
N SER A 258 13.81 37.45 20.58
CA SER A 258 14.14 38.38 21.67
C SER A 258 13.85 37.77 23.04
N ALA A 259 12.70 37.12 23.21
CA ALA A 259 12.36 36.39 24.44
C ALA A 259 13.37 35.27 24.75
N ILE A 260 13.77 34.48 23.74
CA ILE A 260 14.78 33.41 23.88
C ILE A 260 16.16 33.99 24.21
N ALA A 261 16.55 35.11 23.60
CA ALA A 261 17.85 35.74 23.88
C ALA A 261 17.95 36.24 25.34
N LEU A 262 16.83 36.70 25.89
CA LEU A 262 16.73 37.17 27.28
C LEU A 262 16.62 36.01 28.28
N GLN A 263 15.88 34.95 27.94
CA GLN A 263 15.70 33.77 28.78
C GLN A 263 15.82 32.47 27.96
N PRO A 264 17.05 31.96 27.72
CA PRO A 264 17.27 30.81 26.83
C PRO A 264 16.63 29.50 27.30
N GLU A 265 16.47 29.33 28.62
CA GLU A 265 15.91 28.12 29.24
C GLU A 265 14.37 28.09 29.23
N TRP A 266 13.72 29.14 28.73
CA TRP A 266 12.26 29.21 28.66
C TRP A 266 11.72 28.47 27.43
N VAL A 267 11.04 27.34 27.65
CA VAL A 267 10.63 26.39 26.60
C VAL A 267 9.57 26.96 25.65
N GLU A 268 8.57 27.68 26.16
CA GLU A 268 7.43 28.16 25.39
C GLU A 268 7.84 29.01 24.18
N PRO A 269 8.71 30.04 24.30
CA PRO A 269 9.22 30.78 23.15
C PRO A 269 9.82 29.90 22.04
N HIS A 270 10.54 28.82 22.36
CA HIS A 270 11.10 27.91 21.35
C HIS A 270 10.00 27.16 20.58
N LEU A 271 8.94 26.73 21.27
CA LEU A 271 7.81 26.04 20.64
C LEU A 271 7.03 26.96 19.70
N TYR A 272 6.67 28.15 20.16
CA TYR A 272 5.93 29.12 19.35
C TYR A 272 6.77 29.68 18.21
N LEU A 273 8.09 29.81 18.39
CA LEU A 273 9.02 30.12 17.30
C LEU A 273 9.04 29.00 16.24
N ALA A 274 9.04 27.73 16.66
CA ALA A 274 8.97 26.60 15.75
C ALA A 274 7.66 26.59 14.94
N GLU A 275 6.52 26.89 15.58
CA GLU A 275 5.22 27.04 14.92
C GLU A 275 5.21 28.21 13.92
N ALA A 276 5.82 29.35 14.27
CA ALA A 276 5.96 30.49 13.37
C ALA A 276 6.81 30.15 12.13
N PHE A 277 7.94 29.47 12.30
CA PHE A 277 8.74 29.00 11.17
C PHE A 277 8.00 27.96 10.32
N LYS A 278 7.24 27.04 10.94
CA LYS A 278 6.38 26.09 10.22
C LYS A 278 5.34 26.80 9.37
N ALA A 279 4.69 27.84 9.90
CA ALA A 279 3.70 28.64 9.17
C ALA A 279 4.30 29.40 7.98
N GLN A 280 5.60 29.69 8.00
CA GLN A 280 6.36 30.25 6.86
C GLN A 280 6.99 29.19 5.94
N GLU A 281 6.67 27.91 6.12
CA GLU A 281 7.29 26.78 5.40
C GLU A 281 8.83 26.68 5.58
N GLN A 282 9.38 27.30 6.63
CA GLN A 282 10.81 27.22 7.00
C GLN A 282 11.06 26.01 7.90
N LEU A 283 10.97 24.81 7.30
CA LEU A 283 10.93 23.54 8.03
C LEU A 283 12.22 23.23 8.80
N GLU A 284 13.40 23.58 8.26
CA GLU A 284 14.69 23.34 8.93
C GLU A 284 14.85 24.17 10.20
N GLN A 285 14.37 25.42 10.19
CA GLN A 285 14.39 26.31 11.36
C GLN A 285 13.37 25.83 12.40
N ALA A 286 12.18 25.42 11.96
CA ALA A 286 11.17 24.82 12.82
C ALA A 286 11.70 23.56 13.52
N GLN A 287 12.38 22.67 12.78
CA GLN A 287 13.01 21.47 13.33
C GLN A 287 13.98 21.81 14.48
N LYS A 288 14.92 22.73 14.26
CA LYS A 288 15.91 23.14 15.27
C LYS A 288 15.26 23.71 16.54
N CYS A 289 14.17 24.45 16.38
CA CYS A 289 13.44 25.04 17.50
C CYS A 289 12.71 23.96 18.31
N PHE A 290 12.08 22.97 17.66
CA PHE A 290 11.50 21.81 18.35
C PHE A 290 12.56 20.95 19.05
N GLU A 291 13.72 20.73 18.42
CA GLU A 291 14.85 20.01 19.04
C GLU A 291 15.37 20.74 20.29
N SER A 292 15.45 22.08 20.23
CA SER A 292 15.83 22.90 21.39
C SER A 292 14.80 22.79 22.52
N ALA A 293 13.50 22.83 22.18
CA ALA A 293 12.43 22.67 23.16
C ALA A 293 12.45 21.27 23.82
N ILE A 294 12.72 20.22 23.05
CA ILE A 294 12.86 18.83 23.56
C ILE A 294 14.10 18.70 24.44
N ALA A 295 15.21 19.36 24.10
CA ALA A 295 16.44 19.34 24.90
C ALA A 295 16.24 20.01 26.27
N LEU A 296 15.44 21.08 26.33
CA LEU A 296 15.08 21.77 27.57
C LEU A 296 14.05 20.97 28.38
N GLN A 297 13.05 20.39 27.72
CA GLN A 297 11.98 19.64 28.36
C GLN A 297 11.64 18.35 27.58
N PRO A 298 12.32 17.22 27.88
CA PRO A 298 12.16 15.98 27.13
C PRO A 298 10.81 15.27 27.33
N ASP A 299 10.09 15.57 28.41
CA ASP A 299 8.85 14.90 28.82
C ASP A 299 7.58 15.51 28.20
N LYS A 300 7.72 16.51 27.32
CA LYS A 300 6.60 17.16 26.63
C LYS A 300 6.23 16.42 25.35
N ALA A 301 5.17 15.60 25.40
CA ALA A 301 4.70 14.80 24.27
C ALA A 301 4.42 15.63 23.00
N ASP A 302 3.82 16.82 23.15
CA ASP A 302 3.48 17.72 22.05
C ASP A 302 4.70 18.15 21.23
N SER A 303 5.85 18.33 21.88
CA SER A 303 7.11 18.71 21.21
C SER A 303 7.62 17.60 20.30
N HIS A 304 7.58 16.35 20.76
CA HIS A 304 7.93 15.18 19.95
C HIS A 304 6.96 14.96 18.79
N PHE A 305 5.66 15.11 19.02
CA PHE A 305 4.66 14.98 17.95
C PHE A 305 4.83 16.04 16.87
N ASN A 306 5.03 17.30 17.26
CA ASN A 306 5.24 18.39 16.31
C ASN A 306 6.56 18.26 15.53
N LEU A 307 7.63 17.79 16.18
CA LEU A 307 8.86 17.41 15.48
C LEU A 307 8.60 16.31 14.44
N GLY A 308 7.86 15.26 14.81
CA GLY A 308 7.45 14.19 13.89
C GLY A 308 6.69 14.72 12.67
N ASN A 309 5.77 15.66 12.86
CA ASN A 309 5.04 16.32 11.77
C ASN A 309 5.97 17.08 10.81
N ILE A 310 6.96 17.82 11.34
CA ILE A 310 7.94 18.55 10.53
C ILE A 310 8.82 17.57 9.73
N LEU A 311 9.35 16.54 10.39
CA LEU A 311 10.21 15.52 9.76
C LEU A 311 9.45 14.76 8.67
N SER A 312 8.18 14.44 8.91
CA SER A 312 7.31 13.82 7.91
C SER A 312 7.11 14.73 6.69
N HIS A 313 6.92 16.05 6.90
CA HIS A 313 6.77 17.02 5.82
C HIS A 313 8.06 17.24 5.02
N GLN A 314 9.23 17.04 5.64
CA GLN A 314 10.55 17.05 4.99
C GLN A 314 10.87 15.72 4.26
N GLY A 315 10.05 14.68 4.38
CA GLY A 315 10.33 13.35 3.82
C GLY A 315 11.32 12.51 4.63
N LYS A 316 11.70 12.94 5.85
CA LYS A 316 12.55 12.19 6.78
C LYS A 316 11.72 11.19 7.58
N LEU A 317 11.22 10.18 6.88
CA LEU A 317 10.15 9.31 7.39
C LEU A 317 10.56 8.48 8.62
N ASN A 318 11.79 7.98 8.69
CA ASN A 318 12.26 7.17 9.84
C ASN A 318 12.39 8.02 11.12
N GLU A 319 12.95 9.22 11.01
CA GLU A 319 13.07 10.15 12.14
C GLU A 319 11.68 10.61 12.62
N ALA A 320 10.73 10.78 11.69
CA ALA A 320 9.34 11.06 12.03
C ALA A 320 8.70 9.90 12.84
N ILE A 321 8.95 8.64 12.46
CA ILE A 321 8.47 7.47 13.19
C ILE A 321 8.99 7.48 14.64
N GLU A 322 10.28 7.71 14.84
CA GLU A 322 10.91 7.76 16.16
C GLU A 322 10.31 8.87 17.03
N SER A 323 10.06 10.04 16.43
CA SER A 323 9.45 11.18 17.11
C SER A 323 8.00 10.89 17.53
N TYR A 324 7.19 10.28 16.65
CA TYR A 324 5.82 9.87 17.01
C TYR A 324 5.80 8.76 18.07
N GLN A 325 6.72 7.80 18.01
CA GLN A 325 6.86 6.76 19.04
C GLN A 325 7.24 7.36 20.40
N SER A 326 8.09 8.38 20.42
CA SER A 326 8.44 9.12 21.64
C SER A 326 7.22 9.84 22.23
N ALA A 327 6.42 10.51 21.38
CA ALA A 327 5.16 11.12 21.81
C ALA A 327 4.17 10.08 22.39
N ILE A 328 4.06 8.90 21.77
CA ILE A 328 3.23 7.78 22.26
C ILE A 328 3.74 7.21 23.58
N ALA A 329 5.05 7.11 23.76
CA ALA A 329 5.64 6.61 25.00
C ALA A 329 5.32 7.53 26.19
N LEU A 330 5.29 8.84 25.94
CA LEU A 330 4.92 9.85 26.94
C LEU A 330 3.40 9.90 27.17
N GLN A 331 2.59 9.79 26.11
CA GLN A 331 1.13 9.84 26.20
C GLN A 331 0.45 8.74 25.34
N PRO A 332 0.31 7.50 25.88
CA PRO A 332 -0.16 6.34 25.09
C PRO A 332 -1.62 6.41 24.62
N GLU A 333 -2.42 7.29 25.22
CA GLU A 333 -3.85 7.48 24.91
C GLU A 333 -4.09 8.59 23.87
N TRP A 334 -3.04 9.30 23.44
CA TRP A 334 -3.17 10.34 22.43
C TRP A 334 -3.26 9.76 21.01
N VAL A 335 -4.38 10.01 20.34
CA VAL A 335 -4.74 9.38 19.06
C VAL A 335 -3.89 9.86 17.87
N ASP A 336 -3.52 11.14 17.82
CA ASP A 336 -2.90 11.74 16.62
C ASP A 336 -1.56 11.10 16.25
N PRO A 337 -0.62 10.85 17.18
CA PRO A 337 0.59 10.10 16.86
C PRO A 337 0.33 8.71 16.27
N HIS A 338 -0.65 7.95 16.79
CA HIS A 338 -1.02 6.63 16.25
C HIS A 338 -1.58 6.74 14.83
N ARG A 339 -2.38 7.77 14.56
CA ARG A 339 -2.92 8.06 13.23
C ARG A 339 -1.81 8.41 12.25
N CYS A 340 -0.89 9.31 12.61
CA CYS A 340 0.25 9.68 11.76
C CYS A 340 1.15 8.48 11.46
N LEU A 341 1.46 7.64 12.45
CA LEU A 341 2.19 6.38 12.23
C LEU A 341 1.42 5.42 11.32
N GLY A 342 0.11 5.30 11.50
CA GLY A 342 -0.75 4.47 10.67
C GLY A 342 -0.67 4.87 9.20
N GLU A 343 -0.78 6.16 8.88
CA GLU A 343 -0.65 6.65 7.50
C GLU A 343 0.74 6.39 6.93
N LEU A 344 1.77 6.62 7.74
CA LEU A 344 3.14 6.50 7.30
C LEU A 344 3.54 5.05 7.01
N PHE A 345 3.16 4.12 7.89
CA PHE A 345 3.36 2.70 7.64
C PHE A 345 2.51 2.19 6.46
N PHE A 346 1.30 2.74 6.28
CA PHE A 346 0.42 2.38 5.17
C PHE A 346 1.00 2.81 3.81
N SER A 347 1.57 4.01 3.71
CA SER A 347 2.24 4.49 2.48
C SER A 347 3.54 3.74 2.18
N GLN A 348 4.24 3.26 3.21
CA GLN A 348 5.43 2.41 3.08
C GLN A 348 5.12 0.94 2.79
N SER A 349 3.84 0.55 2.66
CA SER A 349 3.43 -0.86 2.55
C SER A 349 3.90 -1.74 3.73
N ASN A 350 4.19 -1.13 4.88
CA ASN A 350 4.51 -1.83 6.12
C ASN A 350 3.22 -2.23 6.82
N TRP A 351 2.57 -3.27 6.27
CA TRP A 351 1.22 -3.67 6.63
C TRP A 351 1.05 -4.11 8.08
N GLU A 352 2.10 -4.68 8.69
CA GLU A 352 2.04 -5.14 10.08
C GLU A 352 1.96 -3.97 11.06
N ASN A 353 2.87 -3.00 10.93
CA ASN A 353 2.85 -1.82 11.79
C ASN A 353 1.65 -0.91 11.48
N ALA A 354 1.26 -0.78 10.21
CA ALA A 354 0.04 -0.06 9.83
C ALA A 354 -1.19 -0.67 10.51
N ALA A 355 -1.35 -1.99 10.48
CA ALA A 355 -2.47 -2.68 11.13
C ALA A 355 -2.47 -2.45 12.65
N GLN A 356 -1.31 -2.46 13.31
CA GLN A 356 -1.21 -2.19 14.75
C GLN A 356 -1.62 -0.76 15.09
N SER A 357 -1.10 0.23 14.36
CA SER A 357 -1.45 1.65 14.53
C SER A 357 -2.95 1.88 14.28
N TRP A 358 -3.51 1.35 13.19
CA TRP A 358 -4.94 1.49 12.89
C TRP A 358 -5.84 0.80 13.91
N TYR A 359 -5.43 -0.36 14.42
CA TYR A 359 -6.13 -1.01 15.52
C TYR A 359 -6.12 -0.13 16.78
N ARG A 360 -4.97 0.47 17.12
CA ARG A 360 -4.86 1.34 18.29
C ARG A 360 -5.73 2.59 18.15
N VAL A 361 -5.79 3.19 16.97
CA VAL A 361 -6.72 4.28 16.66
C VAL A 361 -8.16 3.86 16.94
N LEU A 362 -8.62 2.69 16.44
CA LEU A 362 -9.98 2.19 16.70
C LEU A 362 -10.30 1.93 18.18
N VAL A 363 -9.30 1.66 19.01
CA VAL A 363 -9.48 1.48 20.46
C VAL A 363 -9.68 2.81 21.17
N LEU A 364 -9.00 3.87 20.70
CA LEU A 364 -8.95 5.16 21.37
C LEU A 364 -10.05 6.15 20.92
N GLN A 365 -10.55 6.02 19.69
CA GLN A 365 -11.61 6.89 19.16
C GLN A 365 -12.80 6.09 18.61
N PRO A 366 -14.01 6.70 18.53
CA PRO A 366 -15.16 6.05 17.93
C PRO A 366 -14.84 5.53 16.52
N PRO A 367 -15.29 4.30 16.18
CA PRO A 367 -14.95 3.68 14.91
C PRO A 367 -15.53 4.48 13.74
N VAL A 368 -14.66 4.95 12.84
CA VAL A 368 -15.03 5.53 11.55
C VAL A 368 -14.74 4.53 10.43
N ALA A 369 -15.55 4.59 9.37
CA ALA A 369 -15.49 3.64 8.27
C ALA A 369 -14.09 3.61 7.60
N GLU A 370 -13.44 4.76 7.47
CA GLU A 370 -12.10 4.87 6.88
C GLU A 370 -11.03 4.10 7.68
N THR A 371 -11.04 4.18 9.01
CA THR A 371 -10.05 3.45 9.84
C THR A 371 -10.26 1.95 9.76
N HIS A 372 -11.51 1.47 9.73
CA HIS A 372 -11.81 0.06 9.45
C HIS A 372 -11.33 -0.36 8.07
N PHE A 373 -11.46 0.50 7.05
CA PHE A 373 -10.96 0.23 5.71
C PHE A 373 -9.44 0.10 5.67
N LYS A 374 -8.70 1.04 6.27
CA LYS A 374 -7.22 1.00 6.32
C LYS A 374 -6.70 -0.21 7.10
N LEU A 375 -7.36 -0.57 8.20
CA LEU A 375 -7.06 -1.80 8.93
C LEU A 375 -7.36 -3.05 8.09
N GLY A 376 -8.53 -3.11 7.46
CA GLY A 376 -8.93 -4.22 6.59
C GLY A 376 -7.97 -4.44 5.43
N HIS A 377 -7.53 -3.35 4.79
CA HIS A 377 -6.56 -3.38 3.69
C HIS A 377 -5.17 -3.83 4.15
N SER A 378 -4.72 -3.35 5.31
CA SER A 378 -3.45 -3.82 5.89
C SER A 378 -3.52 -5.33 6.20
N LEU A 379 -4.64 -5.82 6.73
CA LEU A 379 -4.84 -7.24 7.02
C LEU A 379 -4.93 -8.11 5.76
N LEU A 380 -5.54 -7.60 4.69
CA LEU A 380 -5.63 -8.30 3.40
C LEU A 380 -4.24 -8.55 2.82
N ASN A 381 -3.37 -7.53 2.81
CA ASN A 381 -2.00 -7.65 2.31
C ASN A 381 -1.10 -8.53 3.21
N LEU A 382 -1.48 -8.75 4.48
CA LEU A 382 -0.84 -9.73 5.37
C LEU A 382 -1.34 -11.17 5.18
N GLY A 383 -2.24 -11.41 4.21
CA GLY A 383 -2.88 -12.73 4.00
C GLY A 383 -3.90 -13.11 5.08
N LYS A 384 -4.29 -12.17 5.96
CA LYS A 384 -5.26 -12.40 7.05
C LYS A 384 -6.69 -12.20 6.52
N HIS A 385 -7.10 -12.98 5.52
CA HIS A 385 -8.31 -12.76 4.72
C HIS A 385 -9.59 -12.65 5.56
N GLN A 386 -9.82 -13.59 6.48
CA GLN A 386 -11.03 -13.57 7.31
C GLN A 386 -11.13 -12.32 8.20
N LYS A 387 -10.01 -11.86 8.76
CA LYS A 387 -9.98 -10.63 9.56
C LYS A 387 -10.20 -9.39 8.70
N ALA A 388 -9.69 -9.38 7.47
CA ALA A 388 -9.96 -8.31 6.51
C ALA A 388 -11.44 -8.24 6.14
N ILE A 389 -12.08 -9.39 5.88
CA ILE A 389 -13.53 -9.51 5.61
C ILE A 389 -14.34 -8.89 6.76
N GLU A 390 -14.02 -9.22 8.01
CA GLU A 390 -14.69 -8.66 9.19
C GLU A 390 -14.57 -7.13 9.25
N GLN A 391 -13.39 -6.56 8.95
CA GLN A 391 -13.24 -5.10 8.94
C GLN A 391 -14.06 -4.48 7.82
N TYR A 392 -14.02 -5.03 6.59
CA TYR A 392 -14.82 -4.50 5.48
C TYR A 392 -16.32 -4.62 5.71
N GLN A 393 -16.79 -5.65 6.43
CA GLN A 393 -18.19 -5.73 6.88
C GLN A 393 -18.55 -4.54 7.79
N LYS A 394 -17.66 -4.13 8.69
CA LYS A 394 -17.88 -2.93 9.52
C LYS A 394 -17.89 -1.65 8.69
N VAL A 395 -17.00 -1.54 7.69
CA VAL A 395 -17.03 -0.42 6.74
C VAL A 395 -18.39 -0.32 6.06
N ILE A 396 -18.90 -1.45 5.53
CA ILE A 396 -20.19 -1.51 4.82
C ILE A 396 -21.37 -1.26 5.78
N ALA A 397 -21.29 -1.70 7.04
CA ALA A 397 -22.32 -1.41 8.04
C ALA A 397 -22.40 0.09 8.37
N LEU A 398 -21.26 0.78 8.39
CA LEU A 398 -21.19 2.23 8.61
C LEU A 398 -21.54 3.03 7.35
N GLN A 399 -21.13 2.55 6.18
CA GLN A 399 -21.35 3.20 4.88
C GLN A 399 -21.80 2.18 3.81
N PRO A 400 -23.11 1.88 3.72
CA PRO A 400 -23.64 0.84 2.83
C PRO A 400 -23.48 1.11 1.32
N ASN A 401 -23.18 2.35 0.94
CA ASN A 401 -23.00 2.75 -0.45
C ASN A 401 -21.52 2.87 -0.86
N TRP A 402 -20.58 2.48 0.01
CA TRP A 402 -19.14 2.57 -0.30
C TRP A 402 -18.71 1.43 -1.23
N SER A 403 -18.77 1.68 -2.55
CA SER A 403 -18.43 0.71 -3.60
C SER A 403 -17.06 0.05 -3.41
N VAL A 404 -16.05 0.83 -3.00
CA VAL A 404 -14.68 0.36 -2.71
C VAL A 404 -14.65 -0.71 -1.61
N ALA A 405 -15.46 -0.56 -0.56
CA ALA A 405 -15.50 -1.53 0.53
C ALA A 405 -16.03 -2.90 0.05
N TYR A 406 -17.01 -2.90 -0.86
CA TYR A 406 -17.48 -4.13 -1.52
C TYR A 406 -16.40 -4.74 -2.41
N PHE A 407 -15.68 -3.93 -3.20
CA PHE A 407 -14.59 -4.44 -4.06
C PHE A 407 -13.50 -5.14 -3.24
N TYR A 408 -12.98 -4.50 -2.19
CA TYR A 408 -11.91 -5.10 -1.38
C TYR A 408 -12.40 -6.25 -0.49
N ARG A 409 -13.67 -6.26 -0.07
CA ARG A 409 -14.26 -7.45 0.56
C ARG A 409 -14.38 -8.60 -0.44
N GLY A 410 -14.74 -8.31 -1.69
CA GLY A 410 -14.71 -9.24 -2.81
C GLY A 410 -13.33 -9.87 -3.00
N ASN A 411 -12.27 -9.05 -3.00
CA ASN A 411 -10.87 -9.53 -3.06
C ASN A 411 -10.54 -10.46 -1.89
N ALA A 412 -10.88 -10.05 -0.67
CA ALA A 412 -10.62 -10.85 0.52
C ALA A 412 -11.38 -12.19 0.50
N LEU A 413 -12.64 -12.18 0.03
CA LEU A 413 -13.47 -13.38 -0.16
C LEU A 413 -12.94 -14.28 -1.27
N GLU A 414 -12.39 -13.72 -2.35
CA GLU A 414 -11.73 -14.47 -3.43
C GLU A 414 -10.52 -15.23 -2.88
N PHE A 415 -9.63 -14.54 -2.17
CA PHE A 415 -8.44 -15.16 -1.57
C PHE A 415 -8.76 -16.17 -0.46
N ASP A 416 -9.91 -16.03 0.20
CA ASP A 416 -10.42 -17.00 1.18
C ASP A 416 -11.13 -18.21 0.53
N GLY A 417 -11.41 -18.16 -0.79
CA GLY A 417 -12.09 -19.23 -1.54
C GLY A 417 -13.62 -19.16 -1.53
N GLN A 418 -14.22 -18.11 -0.97
CA GLN A 418 -15.68 -17.90 -0.91
C GLN A 418 -16.22 -17.26 -2.21
N LEU A 419 -16.10 -17.99 -3.32
CA LEU A 419 -16.35 -17.49 -4.68
C LEU A 419 -17.74 -16.87 -4.88
N SER A 420 -18.82 -17.52 -4.43
CA SER A 420 -20.18 -17.01 -4.65
C SER A 420 -20.41 -15.64 -3.97
N LYS A 421 -19.81 -15.40 -2.80
CA LYS A 421 -19.93 -14.13 -2.08
C LYS A 421 -19.06 -13.05 -2.71
N ALA A 422 -17.86 -13.40 -3.17
CA ALA A 422 -17.00 -12.48 -3.90
C ALA A 422 -17.67 -11.98 -5.21
N ILE A 423 -18.35 -12.87 -5.96
CA ILE A 423 -19.14 -12.48 -7.14
C ILE A 423 -20.22 -11.44 -6.78
N GLN A 424 -20.99 -11.68 -5.71
CA GLN A 424 -22.03 -10.75 -5.24
C GLN A 424 -21.44 -9.38 -4.88
N ASP A 425 -20.28 -9.37 -4.24
CA ASP A 425 -19.60 -8.14 -3.83
C ASP A 425 -19.06 -7.35 -5.01
N TYR A 426 -18.45 -8.00 -6.01
CA TYR A 426 -18.02 -7.32 -7.23
C TYR A 426 -19.20 -6.74 -8.01
N GLN A 427 -20.30 -7.49 -8.16
CA GLN A 427 -21.53 -7.00 -8.78
C GLN A 427 -22.10 -5.78 -8.03
N LYS A 428 -22.10 -5.84 -6.69
CA LYS A 428 -22.58 -4.74 -5.85
C LYS A 428 -21.68 -3.51 -5.99
N ALA A 429 -20.35 -3.68 -6.00
CA ALA A 429 -19.40 -2.60 -6.20
C ALA A 429 -19.64 -1.88 -7.54
N ILE A 430 -19.81 -2.65 -8.63
CA ILE A 430 -20.12 -2.11 -9.96
C ILE A 430 -21.47 -1.38 -9.95
N THR A 431 -22.51 -1.96 -9.35
CA THR A 431 -23.86 -1.37 -9.27
C THR A 431 -23.85 -0.05 -8.50
N LEU A 432 -23.02 0.07 -7.47
CA LEU A 432 -22.83 1.30 -6.69
C LEU A 432 -21.99 2.36 -7.40
N GLY A 433 -21.61 2.11 -8.67
CA GLY A 433 -20.86 3.08 -9.47
C GLY A 433 -19.39 3.16 -9.07
N LEU A 434 -18.73 2.02 -8.83
CA LEU A 434 -17.26 1.95 -8.81
C LEU A 434 -16.76 2.57 -10.12
N LYS A 435 -16.27 3.82 -10.06
CA LYS A 435 -15.76 4.54 -11.22
C LYS A 435 -14.31 4.19 -11.45
N GLU A 436 -13.93 4.27 -12.72
CA GLU A 436 -12.53 4.35 -13.16
C GLU A 436 -11.94 5.63 -12.55
N VAL A 437 -11.02 5.47 -11.59
CA VAL A 437 -10.22 6.60 -11.10
C VAL A 437 -8.94 6.57 -11.91
N ASP A 438 -8.90 7.35 -12.99
CA ASP A 438 -7.63 7.81 -13.52
C ASP A 438 -6.87 8.41 -12.33
N SER A 439 -5.62 8.00 -12.14
CA SER A 439 -4.73 8.36 -11.01
C SER A 439 -4.51 9.87 -10.80
N ARG A 440 -5.28 10.71 -11.50
CA ARG A 440 -5.32 12.16 -11.42
C ARG A 440 -6.71 12.57 -10.90
N ILE A 441 -6.71 13.16 -9.70
CA ILE A 441 -7.77 13.97 -9.07
C ILE A 441 -8.63 13.20 -8.04
N ASP A 442 -8.16 13.15 -6.79
CA ASP A 442 -8.95 13.66 -5.64
C ASP A 442 -8.08 14.05 -4.42
N LEU A 443 -6.94 14.72 -4.64
CA LEU A 443 -6.17 15.39 -3.57
C LEU A 443 -6.73 16.78 -3.21
N LYS A 444 -7.76 17.27 -3.93
CA LYS A 444 -8.38 18.59 -3.67
C LYS A 444 -9.18 18.64 -2.37
N SER A 445 -9.62 17.51 -1.85
CA SER A 445 -10.36 17.41 -0.59
C SER A 445 -9.48 17.13 0.62
N ALA A 446 -8.19 16.82 0.42
CA ALA A 446 -7.26 16.39 1.48
C ALA A 446 -6.09 17.36 1.75
N LEU A 447 -6.00 18.47 1.02
CA LEU A 447 -4.96 19.48 1.23
C LEU A 447 -5.56 20.85 1.60
N PRO A 448 -5.04 21.53 2.62
CA PRO A 448 -5.43 22.89 2.93
C PRO A 448 -4.84 23.81 1.84
N ASN A 449 -5.71 24.35 0.98
CA ASN A 449 -5.45 25.39 -0.02
C ASN A 449 -5.19 24.93 -1.49
N PRO A 450 -6.25 24.72 -2.29
CA PRO A 450 -6.16 24.25 -3.68
C PRO A 450 -5.73 25.29 -4.71
N GLU A 451 -5.72 26.58 -4.38
CA GLU A 451 -5.71 27.66 -5.40
C GLU A 451 -4.31 28.25 -5.70
N GLY A 452 -3.29 27.94 -4.89
CA GLY A 452 -1.94 28.48 -5.04
C GLY A 452 -1.02 27.71 -6.01
N ILE A 453 -1.30 26.42 -6.24
CA ILE A 453 -0.39 25.50 -6.95
C ILE A 453 -0.57 25.59 -8.47
N ASP A 454 -1.78 25.87 -8.95
CA ASP A 454 -2.10 25.91 -10.38
C ASP A 454 -1.30 27.00 -11.13
N ARG A 455 -1.01 28.15 -10.48
CA ARG A 455 -0.25 29.25 -11.13
C ARG A 455 1.26 29.01 -11.28
N GLN A 456 1.88 28.22 -10.40
CA GLN A 456 3.32 27.97 -10.48
C GLN A 456 3.67 26.88 -11.49
N ILE A 457 2.78 25.91 -11.70
CA ILE A 457 2.97 24.79 -12.65
C ILE A 457 2.78 25.27 -14.10
N GLU A 458 1.79 26.14 -14.37
CA GLU A 458 1.56 26.68 -15.71
C GLU A 458 2.64 27.66 -16.19
N GLN A 459 3.32 28.38 -15.28
CA GLN A 459 4.29 29.42 -15.67
C GLN A 459 5.71 28.93 -15.98
N LYS A 460 6.14 27.73 -15.52
CA LYS A 460 7.54 27.29 -15.67
C LYS A 460 7.83 26.31 -16.80
N HIS A 461 6.86 25.51 -17.29
CA HIS A 461 7.12 24.52 -18.35
C HIS A 461 5.94 24.29 -19.31
N PRO A 462 5.80 25.08 -20.40
CA PRO A 462 4.66 24.97 -21.32
C PRO A 462 4.76 23.83 -22.36
N ARG A 463 5.82 22.99 -22.32
CA ARG A 463 6.01 21.88 -23.29
C ARG A 463 6.80 20.72 -22.68
N ILE A 464 6.14 19.85 -21.93
CA ILE A 464 6.60 18.47 -21.75
C ILE A 464 5.37 17.58 -21.95
N SER A 465 5.40 16.75 -23.01
CA SER A 465 4.33 15.79 -23.27
C SER A 465 4.40 14.66 -22.23
N PRO A 466 3.25 14.13 -21.76
CA PRO A 466 3.18 13.02 -20.81
C PRO A 466 3.76 11.69 -21.32
N ASP A 467 4.09 11.58 -22.61
CA ASP A 467 4.42 10.32 -23.28
C ASP A 467 5.91 9.93 -23.20
N LEU A 468 6.75 10.75 -22.55
CA LEU A 468 8.16 10.41 -22.27
C LEU A 468 8.37 9.66 -20.94
N PHE A 469 7.32 9.53 -20.11
CA PHE A 469 7.42 8.97 -18.75
C PHE A 469 7.77 7.47 -18.75
N ASP A 470 7.24 6.70 -19.70
CA ASP A 470 7.53 5.26 -19.85
C ASP A 470 8.93 4.97 -20.44
N VAL A 471 9.46 5.91 -21.23
CA VAL A 471 10.80 5.79 -21.84
C VAL A 471 11.90 6.14 -20.83
N PHE A 472 11.65 7.05 -19.88
CA PHE A 472 12.59 7.35 -18.79
C PHE A 472 12.70 6.20 -17.78
N LEU A 473 11.64 5.42 -17.57
CA LEU A 473 11.65 4.20 -16.76
C LEU A 473 12.58 3.11 -17.33
N GLN A 474 12.69 3.01 -18.66
CA GLN A 474 13.60 2.06 -19.30
C GLN A 474 15.05 2.57 -19.39
N ILE A 475 15.27 3.87 -19.60
CA ILE A 475 16.63 4.45 -19.69
C ILE A 475 17.29 4.62 -18.30
N GLY A 476 16.51 4.72 -17.22
CA GLY A 476 17.03 4.73 -15.84
C GLY A 476 17.70 3.43 -15.41
N SER A 477 17.44 2.31 -16.09
CA SER A 477 18.19 1.05 -15.87
C SER A 477 19.57 1.05 -16.53
N ILE A 478 19.87 2.03 -17.40
CA ILE A 478 21.10 2.13 -18.17
C ILE A 478 21.99 3.30 -17.68
N LEU A 479 21.51 4.19 -16.82
CA LEU A 479 22.29 5.32 -16.31
C LEU A 479 22.16 5.46 -14.78
N GLU A 480 23.27 5.19 -14.09
CA GLU A 480 23.53 5.46 -12.68
C GLU A 480 23.22 6.93 -12.33
N CYS A 481 22.02 7.20 -11.79
CA CYS A 481 21.69 8.48 -11.17
C CYS A 481 20.73 8.26 -9.99
N GLN A 482 21.30 7.88 -8.84
CA GLN A 482 20.57 7.55 -7.61
C GLN A 482 19.81 8.74 -6.99
N SER A 483 20.18 10.00 -7.27
CA SER A 483 19.66 11.16 -6.50
C SER A 483 18.30 11.72 -6.95
N LEU A 484 17.85 11.41 -8.17
CA LEU A 484 16.52 11.84 -8.68
C LEU A 484 15.44 10.77 -8.46
N TRP A 485 15.86 9.52 -8.27
CA TRP A 485 14.98 8.36 -8.10
C TRP A 485 14.31 8.36 -6.73
N GLU A 486 15.01 8.77 -5.66
CA GLU A 486 14.43 8.89 -4.32
C GLU A 486 13.37 10.01 -4.24
N GLN A 487 13.59 11.14 -4.93
CA GLN A 487 12.63 12.25 -4.96
C GLN A 487 11.40 11.94 -5.83
N ALA A 488 11.57 11.16 -6.90
CA ALA A 488 10.46 10.69 -7.73
C ALA A 488 9.67 9.55 -7.06
N ALA A 489 10.35 8.61 -6.40
CA ALA A 489 9.75 7.52 -5.64
C ALA A 489 8.98 8.03 -4.42
N GLN A 490 9.50 9.02 -3.69
CA GLN A 490 8.75 9.67 -2.59
C GLN A 490 7.50 10.41 -3.07
N LYS A 491 7.51 11.02 -4.27
CA LYS A 491 6.33 11.68 -4.85
C LYS A 491 5.30 10.70 -5.44
N TYR A 492 5.73 9.53 -5.92
CA TYR A 492 4.85 8.53 -6.55
C TYR A 492 4.36 7.43 -5.60
N GLN A 493 5.04 7.14 -4.48
CA GLN A 493 4.56 6.20 -3.45
C GLN A 493 3.30 6.68 -2.72
N LEU A 494 2.98 7.98 -2.78
CA LEU A 494 1.71 8.53 -2.31
C LEU A 494 0.53 8.28 -3.28
N CYS A 495 0.78 7.89 -4.53
CA CYS A 495 -0.25 7.74 -5.56
C CYS A 495 -0.63 6.28 -5.89
N THR A 496 0.09 5.28 -5.38
CA THR A 496 -0.07 3.88 -5.82
C THR A 496 -0.98 3.00 -4.97
N VAL A 497 -1.64 3.51 -3.93
CA VAL A 497 -2.45 2.66 -3.02
C VAL A 497 -3.96 2.64 -3.35
N LEU A 498 -4.45 3.44 -4.31
CA LEU A 498 -5.88 3.47 -4.66
C LEU A 498 -6.14 3.66 -6.17
N SER A 499 -5.44 2.94 -7.04
CA SER A 499 -5.89 2.81 -8.44
C SER A 499 -7.10 1.86 -8.49
N LEU A 500 -8.28 2.43 -8.28
CA LEU A 500 -9.57 1.76 -8.37
C LEU A 500 -9.93 1.61 -9.85
N ASP A 501 -9.95 0.36 -10.32
CA ASP A 501 -10.24 0.07 -11.71
C ASP A 501 -11.51 -0.78 -11.83
N ALA A 502 -12.58 -0.17 -12.34
CA ALA A 502 -13.79 -0.89 -12.71
C ALA A 502 -13.48 -2.01 -13.72
N ALA A 503 -12.46 -1.82 -14.58
CA ALA A 503 -11.96 -2.87 -15.46
C ALA A 503 -11.44 -4.07 -14.66
N GLU A 504 -10.72 -3.86 -13.55
CA GLU A 504 -10.20 -4.94 -12.71
C GLU A 504 -11.34 -5.73 -12.06
N ALA A 505 -12.37 -5.04 -11.57
CA ALA A 505 -13.57 -5.70 -11.04
C ALA A 505 -14.27 -6.54 -12.10
N HIS A 506 -14.43 -6.01 -13.32
CA HIS A 506 -14.97 -6.75 -14.46
C HIS A 506 -14.09 -7.95 -14.83
N PHE A 507 -12.76 -7.79 -14.87
CA PHE A 507 -11.83 -8.86 -15.22
C PHE A 507 -11.87 -10.01 -14.19
N ARG A 508 -11.83 -9.69 -12.90
CA ARG A 508 -11.96 -10.68 -11.81
C ARG A 508 -13.28 -11.39 -11.83
N LEU A 509 -14.38 -10.65 -12.01
CA LEU A 509 -15.71 -11.24 -12.14
C LEU A 509 -15.78 -12.20 -13.34
N GLY A 510 -15.16 -11.84 -14.48
CA GLY A 510 -14.98 -12.74 -15.61
C GLY A 510 -14.26 -14.03 -15.24
N ASN A 511 -13.09 -13.92 -14.59
CA ASN A 511 -12.31 -15.08 -14.15
C ASN A 511 -13.07 -15.98 -13.15
N MET A 512 -13.89 -15.39 -12.28
CA MET A 512 -14.68 -16.16 -11.33
C MET A 512 -15.85 -16.89 -12.00
N LEU A 513 -16.54 -16.23 -12.94
CA LEU A 513 -17.60 -16.85 -13.71
C LEU A 513 -17.06 -17.98 -14.62
N GLU A 514 -15.85 -17.81 -15.16
CA GLU A 514 -15.11 -18.86 -15.86
C GLU A 514 -14.82 -20.06 -14.94
N LYS A 515 -14.30 -19.82 -13.73
CA LYS A 515 -14.08 -20.89 -12.74
C LYS A 515 -15.38 -21.60 -12.37
N LEU A 516 -16.48 -20.85 -12.21
CA LEU A 516 -17.80 -21.41 -11.90
C LEU A 516 -18.27 -22.35 -13.02
N TYR A 517 -18.13 -21.94 -14.28
CA TYR A 517 -18.41 -22.78 -15.44
C TYR A 517 -17.66 -24.12 -15.39
N TYR A 518 -16.35 -24.09 -15.10
CA TYR A 518 -15.57 -25.32 -15.03
C TYR A 518 -15.90 -26.19 -13.81
N SER A 519 -16.40 -25.59 -12.72
CA SER A 519 -16.75 -26.32 -11.49
C SER A 519 -18.07 -27.11 -11.59
N ASP A 520 -19.00 -26.66 -12.43
CA ASP A 520 -20.33 -27.26 -12.59
C ASP A 520 -20.76 -27.26 -14.06
N ILE A 521 -19.91 -27.84 -14.90
CA ILE A 521 -20.02 -27.80 -16.37
C ILE A 521 -21.25 -28.52 -16.93
N GLU A 522 -21.88 -29.39 -16.12
CA GLU A 522 -23.09 -30.14 -16.49
C GLU A 522 -24.38 -29.38 -16.13
N SER A 523 -24.29 -28.29 -15.36
CA SER A 523 -25.46 -27.48 -15.00
C SER A 523 -25.99 -26.63 -16.16
N ASP A 524 -27.30 -26.40 -16.16
CA ASP A 524 -27.95 -25.47 -17.08
C ASP A 524 -27.46 -24.02 -16.91
N GLU A 525 -26.84 -23.67 -15.76
CA GLU A 525 -26.28 -22.34 -15.49
C GLU A 525 -24.83 -22.16 -15.96
N ALA A 526 -24.15 -23.24 -16.36
CA ALA A 526 -22.76 -23.20 -16.77
C ALA A 526 -22.56 -22.28 -17.99
N MET A 527 -23.27 -22.56 -19.09
CA MET A 527 -23.12 -21.81 -20.34
C MET A 527 -23.50 -20.31 -20.19
N PRO A 528 -24.63 -19.95 -19.56
CA PRO A 528 -24.93 -18.55 -19.25
C PRO A 528 -23.85 -17.85 -18.40
N SER A 529 -23.21 -18.56 -17.47
CA SER A 529 -22.12 -18.00 -16.66
C SER A 529 -20.87 -17.73 -17.51
N PHE A 530 -20.56 -18.62 -18.43
CA PHE A 530 -19.44 -18.46 -19.36
C PHE A 530 -19.65 -17.30 -20.34
N GLU A 531 -20.87 -17.12 -20.87
CA GLU A 531 -21.18 -15.95 -21.71
C GLU A 531 -21.10 -14.63 -20.94
N ARG A 532 -21.55 -14.62 -19.67
CA ARG A 532 -21.36 -13.47 -18.79
C ARG A 532 -19.89 -13.18 -18.55
N ALA A 533 -19.04 -14.20 -18.38
CA ALA A 533 -17.60 -14.01 -18.23
C ALA A 533 -17.01 -13.26 -19.43
N ILE A 534 -17.35 -13.69 -20.65
CA ILE A 534 -16.94 -13.02 -21.90
C ILE A 534 -17.41 -11.57 -21.94
N ALA A 535 -18.65 -11.29 -21.55
CA ALA A 535 -19.19 -9.93 -21.48
C ALA A 535 -18.41 -9.06 -20.49
N HIS A 536 -18.04 -9.60 -19.32
CA HIS A 536 -17.26 -8.88 -18.33
C HIS A 536 -15.83 -8.60 -18.81
N TRP A 537 -15.13 -9.54 -19.44
CA TRP A 537 -13.80 -9.24 -20.03
C TRP A 537 -13.88 -8.23 -21.19
N LYS A 538 -14.95 -8.30 -22.01
CA LYS A 538 -15.23 -7.26 -23.03
C LYS A 538 -15.38 -5.88 -22.41
N GLN A 539 -16.08 -5.79 -21.29
CA GLN A 539 -16.21 -4.53 -20.57
C GLN A 539 -14.89 -4.09 -19.94
N ALA A 540 -14.09 -5.02 -19.39
CA ALA A 540 -12.78 -4.73 -18.81
C ALA A 540 -11.85 -4.06 -19.83
N PHE A 541 -11.69 -4.64 -21.03
CA PHE A 541 -10.84 -3.99 -22.03
C PHE A 541 -11.49 -2.77 -22.71
N THR A 542 -12.81 -2.60 -22.61
CA THR A 542 -13.47 -1.39 -23.10
C THR A 542 -13.19 -0.19 -22.19
N LEU A 543 -13.12 -0.44 -20.88
CA LEU A 543 -12.70 0.55 -19.88
C LEU A 543 -11.18 0.78 -20.00
N LYS A 544 -10.41 -0.30 -19.94
CA LYS A 544 -8.94 -0.26 -20.01
C LYS A 544 -8.40 -0.87 -21.31
N ASN A 545 -8.24 -0.03 -22.33
CA ASN A 545 -7.92 -0.46 -23.69
C ASN A 545 -6.51 -1.05 -23.89
N ASP A 546 -5.58 -0.83 -22.97
CA ASP A 546 -4.21 -1.35 -23.01
C ASP A 546 -4.07 -2.72 -22.32
N TRP A 547 -5.16 -3.25 -21.76
CA TRP A 547 -5.14 -4.52 -21.04
C TRP A 547 -5.30 -5.73 -21.99
N LEU A 548 -4.21 -6.12 -22.62
CA LEU A 548 -4.15 -7.24 -23.58
C LEU A 548 -4.73 -8.56 -23.04
N GLU A 549 -4.47 -8.89 -21.78
CA GLU A 549 -4.97 -10.12 -21.14
C GLU A 549 -6.51 -10.21 -21.17
N ALA A 550 -7.22 -9.09 -21.01
CA ALA A 550 -8.69 -9.07 -21.09
C ALA A 550 -9.19 -9.37 -22.51
N TYR A 551 -8.49 -8.90 -23.55
CA TYR A 551 -8.79 -9.28 -24.95
C TYR A 551 -8.57 -10.77 -25.16
N TYR A 552 -7.43 -11.28 -24.71
CA TYR A 552 -7.08 -12.70 -24.88
C TYR A 552 -8.05 -13.61 -24.14
N LYS A 553 -8.42 -13.28 -22.90
CA LYS A 553 -9.46 -14.02 -22.16
C LYS A 553 -10.80 -14.03 -22.89
N ALA A 554 -11.26 -12.89 -23.40
CA ALA A 554 -12.50 -12.85 -24.18
C ALA A 554 -12.41 -13.66 -25.49
N GLY A 555 -11.29 -13.55 -26.22
CA GLY A 555 -11.05 -14.26 -27.48
C GLY A 555 -10.93 -15.78 -27.31
N ASP A 556 -10.13 -16.23 -26.34
CA ASP A 556 -9.89 -17.66 -26.07
C ASP A 556 -11.21 -18.35 -25.70
N ASN A 557 -12.00 -17.70 -24.85
CA ASN A 557 -13.28 -18.25 -24.42
C ASN A 557 -14.37 -18.20 -25.51
N LEU A 558 -14.33 -17.22 -26.44
CA LEU A 558 -15.17 -17.25 -27.64
C LEU A 558 -14.81 -18.40 -28.58
N LEU A 559 -13.52 -18.75 -28.72
CA LEU A 559 -13.10 -19.94 -29.48
C LEU A 559 -13.64 -21.22 -28.84
N ILE A 560 -13.59 -21.34 -27.51
CA ILE A 560 -14.05 -22.52 -26.77
C ILE A 560 -15.52 -22.85 -27.07
N ILE A 561 -16.38 -21.84 -27.16
CA ILE A 561 -17.82 -22.01 -27.46
C ILE A 561 -18.15 -22.02 -28.96
N GLY A 562 -17.14 -22.05 -29.84
CA GLY A 562 -17.35 -22.08 -31.29
C GLY A 562 -17.90 -20.78 -31.88
N ARG A 563 -17.51 -19.62 -31.34
CA ARG A 563 -17.81 -18.29 -31.91
C ARG A 563 -16.57 -17.71 -32.57
N LYS A 564 -16.04 -18.45 -33.55
CA LYS A 564 -14.72 -18.23 -34.13
C LYS A 564 -14.54 -16.85 -34.77
N ASN A 565 -15.54 -16.38 -35.52
CA ASN A 565 -15.47 -15.07 -36.18
C ASN A 565 -15.38 -13.90 -35.18
N GLU A 566 -16.08 -13.99 -34.05
CA GLU A 566 -15.98 -12.98 -33.00
C GLU A 566 -14.64 -13.04 -32.28
N ALA A 567 -14.13 -14.24 -32.02
CA ALA A 567 -12.80 -14.40 -31.44
C ALA A 567 -11.72 -13.78 -32.34
N LEU A 568 -11.76 -14.05 -33.66
CA LEU A 568 -10.83 -13.46 -34.63
C LEU A 568 -10.91 -11.93 -34.65
N ALA A 569 -12.11 -11.35 -34.56
CA ALA A 569 -12.27 -9.91 -34.46
C ALA A 569 -11.66 -9.33 -33.17
N ILE A 570 -11.75 -10.04 -32.04
CA ILE A 570 -11.08 -9.64 -30.79
C ILE A 570 -9.56 -9.76 -30.93
N TYR A 571 -9.04 -10.84 -31.50
CA TYR A 571 -7.59 -11.00 -31.70
C TYR A 571 -7.01 -9.95 -32.67
N GLN A 572 -7.76 -9.57 -33.71
CA GLN A 572 -7.36 -8.48 -34.60
C GLN A 572 -7.18 -7.17 -33.81
N LYS A 573 -8.15 -6.83 -32.96
CA LYS A 573 -8.05 -5.66 -32.06
C LYS A 573 -6.90 -5.79 -31.07
N ALA A 574 -6.72 -6.96 -30.46
CA ALA A 574 -5.63 -7.22 -29.54
C ALA A 574 -4.26 -7.02 -30.20
N ALA A 575 -4.08 -7.46 -31.44
CA ALA A 575 -2.85 -7.27 -32.20
C ALA A 575 -2.59 -5.79 -32.55
N GLU A 576 -3.64 -5.02 -32.85
CA GLU A 576 -3.54 -3.56 -33.06
C GLU A 576 -3.10 -2.84 -31.79
N VAL A 577 -3.70 -3.19 -30.64
CA VAL A 577 -3.31 -2.68 -29.32
C VAL A 577 -1.88 -3.10 -28.98
N GLN A 578 -1.55 -4.38 -29.14
CA GLN A 578 -0.21 -4.91 -28.85
C GLN A 578 0.85 -4.18 -29.67
N LYS A 579 0.60 -3.95 -30.96
CA LYS A 579 1.49 -3.20 -31.86
C LYS A 579 1.65 -1.74 -31.41
N LYS A 580 0.56 -1.10 -30.97
CA LYS A 580 0.61 0.28 -30.43
C LYS A 580 1.48 0.33 -29.17
N LEU A 581 1.23 -0.55 -28.20
CA LEU A 581 1.99 -0.63 -26.95
C LEU A 581 3.46 -0.97 -27.18
N ALA A 582 3.75 -1.89 -28.10
CA ALA A 582 5.13 -2.21 -28.48
C ALA A 582 5.86 -1.00 -29.06
N LYS A 583 5.17 -0.16 -29.85
CA LYS A 583 5.75 1.07 -30.43
C LYS A 583 6.00 2.14 -29.38
N GLU A 584 5.07 2.33 -28.45
CA GLU A 584 5.23 3.26 -27.32
C GLU A 584 6.45 2.90 -26.46
N LYS A 585 6.71 1.60 -26.30
CA LYS A 585 7.86 1.06 -25.56
C LYS A 585 9.11 0.84 -26.42
N LEU A 586 9.13 1.32 -27.67
CA LEU A 586 10.24 1.15 -28.64
C LEU A 586 10.63 -0.32 -28.91
N LEU A 587 9.78 -1.27 -28.54
CA LEU A 587 9.98 -2.71 -28.74
C LEU A 587 9.70 -3.11 -30.20
N ASP A 588 8.97 -2.29 -30.96
CA ASP A 588 8.73 -2.49 -32.40
C ASP A 588 10.02 -2.41 -33.24
N LYS A 589 11.07 -1.79 -32.69
CA LYS A 589 12.41 -1.74 -33.30
C LYS A 589 13.26 -2.97 -33.02
N ILE A 590 12.83 -3.82 -32.08
CA ILE A 590 13.52 -5.06 -31.76
C ILE A 590 13.03 -6.11 -32.73
N ASP A 591 13.96 -6.67 -33.51
CA ASP A 591 13.70 -7.76 -34.46
C ASP A 591 13.53 -9.10 -33.74
N LEU A 592 12.58 -9.17 -32.79
CA LEU A 592 12.33 -10.32 -31.93
C LEU A 592 10.83 -10.56 -31.74
N ARG A 593 10.44 -11.83 -31.84
CA ARG A 593 9.13 -12.36 -31.45
C ARG A 593 9.27 -13.50 -30.47
N LEU A 594 8.34 -13.58 -29.54
CA LEU A 594 8.33 -14.54 -28.44
C LEU A 594 7.16 -15.50 -28.59
N ILE A 595 7.38 -16.79 -28.39
CA ILE A 595 6.33 -17.80 -28.29
C ILE A 595 6.36 -18.30 -26.86
N LEU A 596 5.35 -17.93 -26.07
CA LEU A 596 5.22 -18.34 -24.66
C LEU A 596 4.38 -19.62 -24.51
N CYS A 597 3.52 -19.89 -25.50
CA CYS A 597 2.58 -20.99 -25.46
C CYS A 597 3.02 -22.12 -26.40
N ILE A 598 3.77 -23.08 -25.86
CA ILE A 598 3.79 -24.45 -26.41
C ILE A 598 3.00 -25.31 -25.41
N PRO A 599 1.69 -25.51 -25.64
CA PRO A 599 0.83 -26.08 -24.62
C PRO A 599 1.20 -27.52 -24.27
N ASN A 600 0.66 -27.99 -23.14
CA ASN A 600 0.80 -29.26 -22.40
C ASN A 600 0.70 -30.60 -23.19
N GLY A 601 1.04 -30.67 -24.46
CA GLY A 601 1.01 -31.90 -25.27
C GLY A 601 2.01 -31.87 -26.43
N ILE A 602 2.60 -33.03 -26.74
CA ILE A 602 3.63 -33.18 -27.78
C ILE A 602 3.19 -32.66 -29.17
N GLY A 603 1.90 -32.79 -29.50
CA GLY A 603 1.33 -32.31 -30.77
C GLY A 603 1.29 -30.79 -30.91
N HIS A 604 1.41 -30.02 -29.83
CA HIS A 604 1.45 -28.56 -29.97
C HIS A 604 2.82 -28.04 -30.38
N ILE A 605 3.89 -28.80 -30.13
CA ILE A 605 5.24 -28.48 -30.63
C ILE A 605 5.23 -28.42 -32.17
N THR A 606 4.36 -29.19 -32.83
CA THR A 606 4.26 -29.19 -34.30
C THR A 606 3.65 -27.90 -34.87
N LEU A 607 3.08 -27.02 -34.04
CA LEU A 607 2.64 -25.70 -34.49
C LEU A 607 3.82 -24.84 -34.96
N LEU A 608 5.04 -25.16 -34.53
CA LEU A 608 6.25 -24.53 -35.05
C LEU A 608 6.45 -24.82 -36.55
N ASP A 609 5.95 -25.95 -37.06
CA ASP A 609 6.07 -26.33 -38.48
C ASP A 609 5.45 -25.29 -39.39
N TYR A 610 4.15 -25.02 -39.22
CA TYR A 610 3.45 -24.03 -40.05
C TYR A 610 4.03 -22.62 -39.82
N TYR A 611 4.39 -22.27 -38.58
CA TYR A 611 4.92 -20.95 -38.25
C TYR A 611 6.28 -20.67 -38.92
N VAL A 612 7.17 -21.68 -38.97
CA VAL A 612 8.44 -21.60 -39.70
C VAL A 612 8.20 -21.56 -41.20
N LYS A 613 7.35 -22.45 -41.73
CA LYS A 613 6.97 -22.47 -43.15
C LYS A 613 6.38 -21.13 -43.61
N MET A 614 5.51 -20.49 -42.83
CA MET A 614 5.01 -19.15 -43.11
C MET A 614 6.12 -18.11 -43.27
N GLY A 615 7.17 -18.20 -42.45
CA GLY A 615 8.36 -17.34 -42.58
C GLY A 615 9.10 -17.59 -43.89
N ILE A 616 9.34 -18.86 -44.22
CA ILE A 616 10.03 -19.27 -45.46
C ILE A 616 9.24 -18.90 -46.71
N LEU A 617 7.91 -19.00 -46.66
CA LEU A 617 7.00 -18.63 -47.76
C LEU A 617 6.75 -17.11 -47.85
N GLY A 618 7.26 -16.31 -46.90
CA GLY A 618 7.10 -14.85 -46.89
C GLY A 618 5.70 -14.37 -46.47
N TRP A 619 4.93 -15.18 -45.75
CA TRP A 619 3.58 -14.84 -45.29
C TRP A 619 3.56 -13.98 -44.02
N ARG A 620 4.66 -14.03 -43.25
CA ARG A 620 4.92 -13.18 -42.08
C ARG A 620 6.20 -12.38 -42.27
N THR A 621 6.32 -11.28 -41.55
CA THR A 621 7.56 -10.49 -41.51
C THR A 621 8.69 -11.34 -40.95
N SER A 622 9.84 -11.34 -41.64
CA SER A 622 11.05 -12.00 -41.15
C SER A 622 11.51 -11.32 -39.86
N CYS A 623 11.65 -12.11 -38.80
CA CYS A 623 12.16 -11.67 -37.52
C CYS A 623 12.77 -12.85 -36.76
N ARG A 624 13.65 -12.54 -35.79
CA ARG A 624 14.16 -13.59 -34.89
C ARG A 624 13.02 -14.07 -34.01
N THR A 625 12.88 -15.38 -33.87
CA THR A 625 11.86 -15.98 -33.01
C THR A 625 12.52 -16.76 -31.89
N ALA A 626 12.04 -16.55 -30.66
CA ALA A 626 12.41 -17.36 -29.51
C ALA A 626 11.17 -18.00 -28.87
N VAL A 627 11.30 -19.27 -28.50
CA VAL A 627 10.35 -19.98 -27.66
C VAL A 627 10.83 -19.90 -26.23
N LEU A 628 9.98 -19.39 -25.33
CA LEU A 628 10.24 -19.36 -23.89
C LEU A 628 9.47 -20.52 -23.25
N VAL A 629 10.19 -21.51 -22.73
CA VAL A 629 9.58 -22.72 -22.14
C VAL A 629 10.36 -23.16 -20.91
N PRO A 630 9.78 -22.99 -19.70
CA PRO A 630 10.39 -23.48 -18.47
C PRO A 630 10.63 -25.00 -18.51
N PRO A 631 11.69 -25.52 -17.86
CA PRO A 631 12.02 -26.95 -17.91
C PRO A 631 10.90 -27.86 -17.39
N ASP A 632 10.16 -27.41 -16.37
CA ASP A 632 9.03 -28.12 -15.76
C ASP A 632 7.78 -28.18 -16.64
N LYS A 633 7.68 -27.31 -17.65
CA LYS A 633 6.57 -27.26 -18.61
C LYS A 633 6.88 -27.94 -19.94
N MET A 634 8.10 -28.47 -20.10
CA MET A 634 8.56 -29.05 -21.35
C MET A 634 8.06 -30.49 -21.51
N VAL A 635 7.11 -30.71 -22.41
CA VAL A 635 6.45 -32.02 -22.59
C VAL A 635 7.31 -33.05 -23.33
N ASN A 636 8.10 -32.61 -24.32
CA ASN A 636 9.06 -33.46 -25.01
C ASN A 636 10.28 -32.62 -25.43
N PRO A 637 11.35 -32.58 -24.61
CA PRO A 637 12.55 -31.80 -24.89
C PRO A 637 13.23 -32.21 -26.19
N CYS A 638 13.23 -33.51 -26.49
CA CYS A 638 13.88 -34.05 -27.68
C CYS A 638 13.22 -33.55 -28.95
N PHE A 639 11.89 -33.57 -29.02
CA PHE A 639 11.15 -33.10 -30.19
C PHE A 639 11.33 -31.60 -30.39
N LEU A 640 11.30 -30.83 -29.30
CA LEU A 640 11.51 -29.38 -29.37
C LEU A 640 12.89 -29.03 -29.93
N ASN A 641 13.95 -29.77 -29.55
CA ASN A 641 15.32 -29.52 -30.02
C ASN A 641 15.51 -29.66 -31.53
N TYR A 642 14.69 -30.45 -32.23
CA TYR A 642 14.71 -30.52 -33.70
C TYR A 642 14.37 -29.18 -34.37
N TRP A 643 13.70 -28.27 -33.66
CA TRP A 643 13.37 -26.93 -34.14
C TRP A 643 14.48 -25.89 -33.91
N SER A 644 15.53 -26.23 -33.16
CA SER A 644 16.65 -25.33 -32.85
C SER A 644 17.37 -24.72 -34.07
N PRO A 645 17.43 -25.34 -35.27
CA PRO A 645 17.97 -24.70 -36.46
C PRO A 645 17.12 -23.53 -36.98
N TYR A 646 15.83 -23.50 -36.63
CA TYR A 646 14.86 -22.53 -37.14
C TYR A 646 14.44 -21.49 -36.09
N ILE A 647 14.42 -21.87 -34.82
CA ILE A 647 13.88 -21.06 -33.72
C ILE A 647 14.79 -21.20 -32.50
N LYS A 648 15.06 -20.08 -31.81
CA LYS A 648 15.83 -20.11 -30.56
C LYS A 648 14.96 -20.68 -29.44
N ILE A 649 15.45 -21.72 -28.76
CA ILE A 649 14.78 -22.28 -27.58
C ILE A 649 15.46 -21.69 -26.33
N ILE A 650 14.66 -21.11 -25.43
CA ILE A 650 15.11 -20.55 -24.16
C ILE A 650 14.36 -21.26 -23.04
N SER A 651 15.10 -22.00 -22.22
CA SER A 651 14.58 -22.76 -21.07
C SER A 651 15.22 -22.38 -19.75
N ASP A 652 16.14 -21.41 -19.75
CA ASP A 652 16.77 -20.90 -18.54
C ASP A 652 15.77 -20.02 -17.75
N PRO A 653 15.45 -20.35 -16.48
CA PRO A 653 14.45 -19.63 -15.70
C PRO A 653 14.76 -18.15 -15.51
N ASP A 654 16.02 -17.79 -15.27
CA ASP A 654 16.45 -16.41 -15.04
C ASP A 654 16.24 -15.59 -16.32
N THR A 655 16.67 -16.12 -17.46
CA THR A 655 16.43 -15.49 -18.77
C THR A 655 14.92 -15.35 -19.07
N ILE A 656 14.10 -16.35 -18.76
CA ILE A 656 12.64 -16.27 -18.95
C ILE A 656 12.04 -15.17 -18.06
N GLN A 657 12.51 -15.06 -16.81
CA GLN A 657 12.08 -14.01 -15.89
C GLN A 657 12.45 -12.62 -16.41
N GLU A 658 13.62 -12.44 -17.02
CA GLU A 658 14.03 -11.19 -17.67
C GLU A 658 13.14 -10.80 -18.85
N PHE A 659 12.66 -11.76 -19.65
CA PHE A 659 11.74 -11.49 -20.77
C PHE A 659 10.29 -11.25 -20.33
N THR A 660 9.91 -11.71 -19.14
CA THR A 660 8.50 -11.69 -18.67
C THR A 660 7.85 -10.28 -18.75
N PRO A 661 8.50 -9.17 -18.33
CA PRO A 661 7.89 -7.85 -18.38
C PRO A 661 7.54 -7.35 -19.78
N ILE A 662 8.28 -7.81 -20.81
CA ILE A 662 8.09 -7.39 -22.20
C ILE A 662 7.35 -8.41 -23.06
N ALA A 663 7.11 -9.60 -22.52
CA ALA A 663 6.61 -10.75 -23.27
C ALA A 663 5.26 -10.46 -23.94
N GLN A 664 4.32 -9.85 -23.21
CA GLN A 664 2.98 -9.51 -23.72
C GLN A 664 3.00 -8.60 -24.96
N TYR A 665 4.05 -7.80 -25.17
CA TYR A 665 4.17 -6.89 -26.32
C TYR A 665 4.78 -7.55 -27.56
N LEU A 666 5.44 -8.70 -27.37
CA LEU A 666 6.20 -9.41 -28.40
C LEU A 666 5.67 -10.83 -28.67
N GLU A 667 4.65 -11.26 -27.93
CA GLU A 667 4.11 -12.61 -27.98
C GLU A 667 3.35 -12.90 -29.28
N GLU A 668 3.65 -14.05 -29.87
CA GLU A 668 2.93 -14.68 -30.98
C GLU A 668 2.16 -15.89 -30.45
N ARG A 669 0.83 -15.78 -30.35
CA ARG A 669 -0.05 -16.83 -29.81
C ARG A 669 -0.46 -17.85 -30.89
N ILE A 670 0.54 -18.57 -31.43
CA ILE A 670 0.43 -19.46 -32.59
C ILE A 670 -0.55 -20.65 -32.43
N ASN A 671 -1.04 -20.90 -31.22
CA ASN A 671 -2.02 -21.95 -30.93
C ASN A 671 -3.47 -21.48 -31.04
N VAL A 672 -3.72 -20.17 -31.02
CA VAL A 672 -5.09 -19.60 -31.03
C VAL A 672 -5.37 -18.77 -32.28
N VAL A 673 -4.39 -17.99 -32.75
CA VAL A 673 -4.53 -17.12 -33.92
C VAL A 673 -3.21 -17.02 -34.67
N GLY A 674 -3.28 -16.90 -35.99
CA GLY A 674 -2.12 -16.52 -36.79
C GLY A 674 -2.42 -15.29 -37.64
N PHE A 675 -1.37 -14.62 -38.10
CA PHE A 675 -1.51 -13.39 -38.87
C PHE A 675 -0.85 -13.54 -40.25
N ARG A 676 -1.65 -13.31 -41.30
CA ARG A 676 -1.16 -13.23 -42.68
C ARG A 676 -1.28 -11.79 -43.15
N GLN A 677 -0.15 -11.16 -43.47
CA GLN A 677 -0.12 -9.74 -43.87
C GLN A 677 -0.84 -8.80 -42.85
N GLY A 678 -0.76 -9.13 -41.56
CA GLY A 678 -1.39 -8.36 -40.48
C GLY A 678 -2.89 -8.58 -40.27
N GLN A 679 -3.50 -9.52 -40.99
CA GLN A 679 -4.90 -9.93 -40.79
C GLN A 679 -4.96 -11.20 -39.94
N ALA A 680 -5.75 -11.17 -38.88
CA ALA A 680 -6.03 -12.30 -38.02
C ALA A 680 -6.76 -13.39 -38.82
N GLN A 681 -6.20 -14.59 -38.81
CA GLN A 681 -6.76 -15.78 -39.42
C GLN A 681 -6.69 -16.93 -38.44
N ALA A 682 -7.59 -17.87 -38.64
CA ALA A 682 -7.60 -19.06 -37.84
C ALA A 682 -6.39 -19.95 -38.12
N VAL A 683 -5.79 -20.50 -37.06
CA VAL A 683 -4.58 -21.32 -37.15
C VAL A 683 -4.80 -22.53 -38.06
N ASP A 684 -5.95 -23.19 -37.94
CA ASP A 684 -6.32 -24.35 -38.76
C ASP A 684 -6.35 -24.04 -40.28
N GLN A 685 -6.90 -22.89 -40.66
CA GLN A 685 -6.89 -22.40 -42.03
C GLN A 685 -5.46 -22.12 -42.51
N LEU A 686 -4.66 -21.43 -41.68
CA LEU A 686 -3.28 -21.10 -42.01
C LEU A 686 -2.43 -22.34 -42.22
N ILE A 687 -2.49 -23.33 -41.32
CA ILE A 687 -1.77 -24.59 -41.47
C ILE A 687 -2.12 -25.23 -42.81
N ALA A 688 -3.40 -25.35 -43.13
CA ALA A 688 -3.81 -26.00 -44.37
C ALA A 688 -3.33 -25.26 -45.63
N GLU A 689 -3.44 -23.94 -45.67
CA GLU A 689 -3.01 -23.17 -46.83
C GLU A 689 -1.48 -23.19 -46.98
N VAL A 690 -0.74 -23.16 -45.87
CA VAL A 690 0.72 -23.29 -45.84
C VAL A 690 1.16 -24.65 -46.34
N GLU A 691 0.56 -25.73 -45.83
CA GLU A 691 0.87 -27.10 -46.28
C GLU A 691 0.54 -27.30 -47.76
N LYS A 692 -0.53 -26.66 -48.25
CA LYS A 692 -0.89 -26.67 -49.66
C LYS A 692 0.18 -26.03 -50.53
N GLN A 693 0.61 -24.81 -50.20
CA GLN A 693 1.66 -24.16 -50.96
C GLN A 693 2.98 -24.96 -50.87
N TRP A 694 3.31 -25.48 -49.68
CA TRP A 694 4.52 -26.29 -49.48
C TRP A 694 4.54 -27.54 -50.36
N HIS A 695 3.40 -28.23 -50.47
CA HIS A 695 3.22 -29.40 -51.32
C HIS A 695 3.24 -29.06 -52.82
N GLU A 696 2.52 -28.01 -53.24
CA GLU A 696 2.49 -27.55 -54.64
C GLU A 696 3.89 -27.14 -55.14
N GLU A 697 4.70 -26.54 -54.26
CA GLU A 697 6.10 -26.20 -54.53
C GLU A 697 7.08 -27.39 -54.39
N LYS A 698 6.57 -28.58 -54.05
CA LYS A 698 7.35 -29.84 -53.89
C LYS A 698 8.53 -29.69 -52.92
N ARG A 699 8.34 -28.93 -51.84
CA ARG A 699 9.38 -28.70 -50.84
C ARG A 699 9.54 -29.92 -49.94
N ALA A 700 10.77 -30.21 -49.53
CA ALA A 700 11.06 -31.25 -48.55
C ALA A 700 10.47 -30.90 -47.17
N PRO A 701 10.20 -31.89 -46.31
CA PRO A 701 9.88 -31.64 -44.90
C PRO A 701 10.97 -30.81 -44.21
N LEU A 702 10.59 -30.01 -43.21
CA LEU A 702 11.55 -29.21 -42.44
C LEU A 702 12.43 -30.10 -41.57
N LEU A 703 11.84 -31.12 -40.95
CA LEU A 703 12.55 -31.98 -40.02
C LEU A 703 13.04 -33.24 -40.70
N THR A 704 14.26 -33.62 -40.36
CA THR A 704 14.87 -34.91 -40.71
C THR A 704 15.56 -35.47 -39.46
N LEU A 705 15.58 -36.79 -39.31
CA LEU A 705 16.36 -37.42 -38.25
C LEU A 705 17.85 -37.35 -38.56
N SER A 706 18.67 -37.20 -37.51
CA SER A 706 20.12 -37.35 -37.68
C SER A 706 20.49 -38.82 -37.86
N ASP A 707 21.61 -39.10 -38.54
CA ASP A 707 22.11 -40.47 -38.69
C ASP A 707 22.31 -41.16 -37.32
N SER A 708 22.79 -40.41 -36.33
CA SER A 708 22.96 -40.90 -34.96
C SER A 708 21.63 -41.33 -34.33
N ASP A 709 20.60 -40.50 -34.51
CA ASP A 709 19.26 -40.79 -33.99
C ASP A 709 18.64 -42.00 -34.70
N THR A 710 18.77 -42.07 -36.02
CA THR A 710 18.32 -43.23 -36.80
C THR A 710 19.00 -44.53 -36.32
N HIS A 711 20.33 -44.53 -36.17
CA HIS A 711 21.06 -45.70 -35.70
C HIS A 711 20.67 -46.11 -34.28
N ARG A 712 20.53 -45.13 -33.37
CA ARG A 712 20.10 -45.39 -31.99
C ARG A 712 18.72 -46.04 -31.94
N GLY A 713 17.79 -45.59 -32.76
CA GLY A 713 16.41 -46.06 -32.76
C GLY A 713 16.28 -47.47 -33.29
N TRP A 714 16.96 -47.77 -34.40
CA TRP A 714 17.04 -49.13 -34.94
C TRP A 714 17.71 -50.11 -33.97
N ASN A 715 18.76 -49.69 -33.26
CA ASN A 715 19.35 -50.52 -32.21
C ASN A 715 18.35 -50.83 -31.07
N CYS A 716 17.46 -49.89 -30.73
CA CYS A 716 16.40 -50.11 -29.75
C CYS A 716 15.33 -51.08 -30.29
N LEU A 717 14.91 -50.91 -31.54
CA LEU A 717 13.96 -51.80 -32.22
C LEU A 717 14.48 -53.24 -32.32
N GLN A 718 15.75 -53.43 -32.64
CA GLN A 718 16.39 -54.75 -32.67
C GLN A 718 16.38 -55.45 -31.32
N LYS A 719 16.59 -54.72 -30.22
CA LYS A 719 16.47 -55.26 -28.86
C LYS A 719 15.04 -55.68 -28.52
N LEU A 720 14.04 -55.04 -29.13
CA LEU A 720 12.62 -55.42 -29.04
C LEU A 720 12.24 -56.54 -30.03
N GLY A 721 13.19 -57.07 -30.79
CA GLY A 721 12.98 -58.18 -31.73
C GLY A 721 12.58 -57.78 -33.14
N VAL A 722 12.57 -56.48 -33.47
CA VAL A 722 12.25 -55.98 -34.82
C VAL A 722 13.51 -56.06 -35.71
N PRO A 723 13.45 -56.74 -36.87
CA PRO A 723 14.59 -56.84 -37.80
C PRO A 723 15.04 -55.48 -38.37
N LYS A 724 16.32 -55.36 -38.75
CA LYS A 724 16.93 -54.10 -39.25
C LYS A 724 16.26 -53.53 -40.51
N ASP A 725 15.72 -54.42 -41.35
CA ASP A 725 15.14 -54.06 -42.65
C ASP A 725 13.60 -54.19 -42.66
N ALA A 726 12.99 -54.39 -41.48
CA ALA A 726 11.54 -54.44 -41.36
C ALA A 726 10.94 -53.04 -41.54
N TRP A 727 9.77 -52.95 -42.17
CA TRP A 727 8.95 -51.74 -42.08
C TRP A 727 7.94 -51.90 -40.94
N PHE A 728 7.60 -50.79 -40.29
CA PHE A 728 6.66 -50.79 -39.17
C PHE A 728 5.68 -49.64 -39.24
N VAL A 729 4.50 -49.84 -38.66
CA VAL A 729 3.45 -48.83 -38.49
C VAL A 729 3.49 -48.37 -37.04
N CYS A 730 3.47 -47.05 -36.85
CA CYS A 730 3.29 -46.47 -35.54
C CYS A 730 1.78 -46.38 -35.25
N LEU A 731 1.31 -47.08 -34.22
CA LEU A 731 -0.10 -47.11 -33.82
C LEU A 731 -0.30 -46.27 -32.56
N HIS A 732 -1.30 -45.39 -32.54
CA HIS A 732 -1.70 -44.72 -31.32
C HIS A 732 -3.22 -44.55 -31.24
N VAL A 733 -3.81 -45.30 -30.32
CA VAL A 733 -5.24 -45.33 -30.03
C VAL A 733 -5.39 -45.46 -28.53
N ARG A 734 -6.21 -44.59 -27.95
CA ARG A 734 -6.47 -44.52 -26.51
C ARG A 734 -7.96 -44.58 -26.23
N GLU A 735 -8.31 -45.29 -25.17
CA GLU A 735 -9.65 -45.38 -24.61
C GLU A 735 -9.90 -44.23 -23.61
N SER A 736 -11.18 -43.94 -23.34
CA SER A 736 -11.55 -42.94 -22.32
C SER A 736 -11.09 -43.33 -20.92
N GLY A 737 -10.54 -42.38 -20.18
CA GLY A 737 -10.23 -42.51 -18.74
C GLY A 737 -8.77 -42.77 -18.38
N TYR A 738 -7.83 -42.67 -19.33
CA TYR A 738 -6.39 -42.68 -19.04
C TYR A 738 -5.97 -41.41 -18.28
N THR A 739 -4.76 -41.37 -17.69
CA THR A 739 -4.31 -40.25 -16.83
C THR A 739 -4.44 -38.88 -17.50
N GLY A 740 -4.15 -38.75 -18.79
CA GLY A 740 -4.32 -37.50 -19.53
C GLY A 740 -5.77 -37.06 -19.76
N ASP A 741 -6.75 -37.96 -19.61
CA ASP A 741 -8.19 -37.62 -19.66
C ASP A 741 -8.71 -37.13 -18.30
N LYS A 742 -8.11 -37.55 -17.17
CA LYS A 742 -8.51 -37.05 -15.83
C LYS A 742 -8.31 -35.55 -15.71
N ASP A 743 -7.31 -35.01 -16.42
CA ASP A 743 -7.02 -33.57 -16.49
C ASP A 743 -7.73 -32.88 -17.68
N ARG A 744 -8.35 -33.63 -18.60
CA ARG A 744 -9.07 -33.10 -19.78
C ARG A 744 -10.35 -33.88 -20.14
N PRO A 745 -11.35 -33.97 -19.22
CA PRO A 745 -12.64 -34.61 -19.50
C PRO A 745 -13.33 -34.19 -20.82
N PRO A 746 -13.18 -32.94 -21.32
CA PRO A 746 -13.85 -32.49 -22.55
C PRO A 746 -13.39 -33.16 -23.86
N ASN A 747 -12.31 -33.96 -23.88
CA ASN A 747 -11.75 -34.51 -25.13
C ASN A 747 -12.12 -35.98 -25.39
N ASN A 748 -12.93 -36.60 -24.54
CA ASN A 748 -13.25 -38.03 -24.63
C ASN A 748 -13.92 -38.44 -25.96
N HIS A 749 -14.56 -37.51 -26.67
CA HIS A 749 -15.19 -37.77 -27.96
C HIS A 749 -14.22 -38.21 -29.08
N ARG A 750 -12.91 -37.98 -28.90
CA ARG A 750 -11.84 -38.32 -29.86
C ARG A 750 -11.20 -39.70 -29.59
N ASN A 751 -11.49 -40.29 -28.44
CA ASN A 751 -10.97 -41.59 -28.05
C ASN A 751 -11.70 -42.70 -28.81
N ALA A 752 -11.08 -43.89 -28.90
CA ALA A 752 -11.67 -45.03 -29.58
C ALA A 752 -11.24 -46.33 -28.89
N ASP A 753 -12.05 -47.38 -29.05
CA ASP A 753 -11.71 -48.70 -28.52
C ASP A 753 -10.60 -49.35 -29.37
N ILE A 754 -9.48 -49.73 -28.73
CA ILE A 754 -8.37 -50.44 -29.38
C ILE A 754 -8.83 -51.76 -30.04
N GLN A 755 -9.90 -52.38 -29.54
CA GLN A 755 -10.43 -53.62 -30.12
C GLN A 755 -10.86 -53.45 -31.59
N THR A 756 -11.29 -52.24 -31.97
CA THR A 756 -11.66 -51.94 -33.37
C THR A 756 -10.45 -51.96 -34.33
N TYR A 757 -9.22 -51.89 -33.82
CA TYR A 757 -8.00 -51.85 -34.63
C TYR A 757 -7.36 -53.23 -34.84
N LEU A 758 -7.80 -54.27 -34.12
CA LEU A 758 -7.17 -55.60 -34.18
C LEU A 758 -7.17 -56.18 -35.60
N LEU A 759 -8.25 -55.97 -36.36
CA LEU A 759 -8.34 -56.42 -37.75
C LEU A 759 -7.33 -55.70 -38.64
N ALA A 760 -7.17 -54.39 -38.47
CA ALA A 760 -6.19 -53.60 -39.22
C ALA A 760 -4.75 -53.95 -38.85
N ILE A 761 -4.48 -54.23 -37.57
CA ILE A 761 -3.19 -54.74 -37.09
C ILE A 761 -2.86 -56.07 -37.77
N GLN A 762 -3.81 -57.00 -37.79
CA GLN A 762 -3.64 -58.28 -38.47
C GLN A 762 -3.34 -58.09 -39.95
N THR A 763 -4.06 -57.20 -40.63
CA THR A 763 -3.82 -56.89 -42.05
C THR A 763 -2.41 -56.35 -42.31
N ILE A 764 -1.89 -55.47 -41.45
CA ILE A 764 -0.51 -54.96 -41.55
C ILE A 764 0.51 -56.10 -41.43
N VAL A 765 0.31 -56.98 -40.44
CA VAL A 765 1.17 -58.13 -40.17
C VAL A 765 1.16 -59.14 -41.33
N GLU A 766 -0.01 -59.38 -41.93
CA GLU A 766 -0.16 -60.25 -43.10
C GLU A 766 0.57 -59.71 -44.35
N GLN A 767 0.73 -58.39 -44.45
CA GLN A 767 1.55 -57.73 -45.48
C GLN A 767 3.06 -57.71 -45.14
N GLY A 768 3.46 -58.35 -44.04
CA GLY A 768 4.86 -58.45 -43.60
C GLY A 768 5.35 -57.27 -42.75
N GLY A 769 4.46 -56.36 -42.37
CA GLY A 769 4.78 -55.21 -41.52
C GLY A 769 4.80 -55.54 -40.03
N TRP A 770 5.42 -54.65 -39.26
CA TRP A 770 5.32 -54.64 -37.81
C TRP A 770 4.37 -53.55 -37.33
N VAL A 771 3.74 -53.74 -36.17
CA VAL A 771 2.96 -52.68 -35.51
C VAL A 771 3.61 -52.34 -34.18
N ILE A 772 3.90 -51.06 -33.97
CA ILE A 772 4.46 -50.57 -32.71
C ILE A 772 3.47 -49.58 -32.12
N ARG A 773 2.83 -49.95 -31.02
CA ARG A 773 1.87 -49.07 -30.33
C ARG A 773 2.60 -48.12 -29.39
N ILE A 774 2.50 -46.83 -29.68
CA ILE A 774 2.96 -45.75 -28.80
C ILE A 774 1.81 -45.24 -27.95
N GLY A 775 2.13 -44.54 -26.86
CA GLY A 775 1.14 -43.99 -25.96
C GLY A 775 1.65 -43.77 -24.54
N ASP A 776 0.70 -43.51 -23.64
CA ASP A 776 0.92 -43.40 -22.20
C ASP A 776 0.85 -44.79 -21.53
N PRO A 777 1.70 -45.09 -20.53
CA PRO A 777 1.70 -46.38 -19.83
C PRO A 777 0.41 -46.71 -19.07
N THR A 778 -0.53 -45.76 -18.93
CA THR A 778 -1.84 -45.98 -18.28
C THR A 778 -2.94 -46.42 -19.26
N MET A 779 -2.63 -46.47 -20.56
CA MET A 779 -3.54 -47.02 -21.56
C MET A 779 -3.74 -48.52 -21.36
N LYS A 780 -4.83 -49.11 -21.87
CA LYS A 780 -5.03 -50.56 -21.71
C LYS A 780 -3.94 -51.33 -22.48
N PRO A 781 -3.29 -52.35 -21.90
CA PRO A 781 -2.30 -53.16 -22.62
C PRO A 781 -2.88 -53.87 -23.85
N LEU A 782 -2.07 -54.00 -24.89
CA LEU A 782 -2.43 -54.84 -26.04
C LEU A 782 -2.33 -56.33 -25.68
N PRO A 783 -3.20 -57.19 -26.24
CA PRO A 783 -2.98 -58.63 -26.17
C PRO A 783 -1.67 -59.00 -26.90
N PRO A 784 -0.91 -60.01 -26.41
CA PRO A 784 0.28 -60.49 -27.11
C PRO A 784 -0.05 -60.95 -28.54
N MET A 785 0.60 -60.35 -29.53
CA MET A 785 0.40 -60.66 -30.95
C MET A 785 1.75 -60.74 -31.66
N LYS A 786 1.88 -61.66 -32.63
CA LYS A 786 3.10 -61.80 -33.42
C LYS A 786 3.35 -60.52 -34.24
N GLN A 787 4.59 -60.04 -34.27
CA GLN A 787 4.99 -58.82 -34.99
C GLN A 787 4.31 -57.53 -34.50
N VAL A 788 3.81 -57.54 -33.26
CA VAL A 788 3.23 -56.37 -32.59
C VAL A 788 4.02 -56.09 -31.31
N ILE A 789 4.43 -54.84 -31.12
CA ILE A 789 5.13 -54.35 -29.93
C ILE A 789 4.24 -53.34 -29.22
N ASP A 790 3.86 -53.63 -27.98
CA ASP A 790 3.18 -52.68 -27.11
C ASP A 790 4.19 -51.77 -26.39
N TYR A 791 4.77 -50.85 -27.17
CA TYR A 791 5.85 -49.99 -26.70
C TYR A 791 5.41 -49.00 -25.61
N ALA A 792 4.12 -48.64 -25.55
CA ALA A 792 3.55 -47.82 -24.48
C ALA A 792 3.82 -48.40 -23.06
N HIS A 793 3.93 -49.72 -22.93
CA HIS A 793 4.20 -50.44 -21.68
C HIS A 793 5.64 -50.98 -21.58
N SER A 794 6.52 -50.59 -22.50
CA SER A 794 7.91 -51.07 -22.56
C SER A 794 8.85 -50.24 -21.70
N GLU A 795 9.85 -50.87 -21.08
CA GLU A 795 10.97 -50.19 -20.42
C GLU A 795 11.81 -49.34 -21.38
N MET A 796 11.70 -49.58 -22.69
CA MET A 796 12.38 -48.81 -23.73
C MET A 796 11.66 -47.48 -24.03
N LYS A 797 10.50 -47.22 -23.41
CA LYS A 797 9.75 -45.97 -23.62
C LYS A 797 10.58 -44.76 -23.20
N SER A 798 10.71 -43.80 -24.10
CA SER A 798 11.35 -42.51 -23.84
C SER A 798 10.87 -41.43 -24.80
N ASP A 799 10.94 -40.17 -24.38
CA ASP A 799 10.55 -38.99 -25.18
C ASP A 799 11.21 -38.97 -26.55
N TRP A 800 12.49 -39.35 -26.60
CA TRP A 800 13.26 -39.41 -27.83
C TRP A 800 12.78 -40.52 -28.77
N MET A 801 12.49 -41.71 -28.22
CA MET A 801 12.09 -42.86 -29.02
C MET A 801 10.67 -42.68 -29.58
N ASP A 802 9.79 -41.94 -28.89
CA ASP A 802 8.47 -41.54 -29.41
C ASP A 802 8.62 -40.73 -30.73
N VAL A 803 9.60 -39.81 -30.80
CA VAL A 803 9.88 -39.03 -32.01
C VAL A 803 10.45 -39.91 -33.12
N PHE A 804 11.43 -40.76 -32.80
CA PHE A 804 12.03 -41.70 -33.76
C PHE A 804 10.96 -42.62 -34.38
N LEU A 805 10.08 -43.21 -33.56
CA LEU A 805 9.02 -44.10 -34.04
C LEU A 805 8.05 -43.39 -34.99
N CYS A 806 7.69 -42.15 -34.71
CA CYS A 806 6.83 -41.35 -35.59
C CYS A 806 7.55 -40.88 -36.87
N ALA A 807 8.85 -40.60 -36.80
CA ALA A 807 9.63 -40.09 -37.93
C ALA A 807 10.14 -41.19 -38.89
N CYS A 808 10.22 -42.45 -38.42
CA CYS A 808 10.69 -43.59 -39.21
C CYS A 808 9.62 -44.61 -39.58
N CYS A 809 8.38 -44.48 -39.08
CA CYS A 809 7.35 -45.44 -39.46
C CYS A 809 6.98 -45.34 -40.95
N HIS A 810 6.47 -46.43 -41.49
CA HIS A 810 6.01 -46.50 -42.87
C HIS A 810 4.78 -45.60 -43.08
N PHE A 811 3.87 -45.62 -42.10
CA PHE A 811 2.84 -44.62 -41.88
C PHE A 811 2.41 -44.66 -40.41
N TYR A 812 1.70 -43.61 -39.99
CA TYR A 812 1.06 -43.56 -38.68
C TYR A 812 -0.42 -43.96 -38.77
N LEU A 813 -0.89 -44.80 -37.85
CA LEU A 813 -2.28 -45.20 -37.72
C LEU A 813 -2.81 -44.77 -36.35
N GLY A 814 -3.94 -44.06 -36.30
CA GLY A 814 -4.51 -43.71 -35.00
C GLY A 814 -5.62 -42.69 -35.03
N THR A 815 -6.00 -42.23 -33.85
CA THR A 815 -7.05 -41.21 -33.65
C THR A 815 -6.51 -39.79 -33.70
N ALA A 816 -7.41 -38.79 -33.70
CA ALA A 816 -7.10 -37.37 -33.53
C ALA A 816 -6.42 -37.10 -32.17
N SER A 817 -5.09 -37.21 -32.15
CA SER A 817 -4.27 -37.22 -30.94
C SER A 817 -2.97 -36.45 -31.17
N GLY A 818 -2.37 -35.89 -30.11
CA GLY A 818 -1.13 -35.12 -30.23
C GLY A 818 -0.03 -35.79 -31.07
N PRO A 819 0.24 -37.10 -30.90
CA PRO A 819 1.26 -37.79 -31.69
C PRO A 819 0.98 -37.84 -33.20
N CYS A 820 -0.28 -37.74 -33.66
CA CYS A 820 -0.59 -37.83 -35.09
C CYS A 820 -0.06 -36.63 -35.91
N MET A 821 0.38 -35.58 -35.23
CA MET A 821 0.93 -34.38 -35.86
C MET A 821 2.45 -34.47 -36.08
N ILE A 822 3.14 -35.42 -35.42
CA ILE A 822 4.60 -35.57 -35.50
C ILE A 822 5.03 -36.17 -36.85
N PRO A 823 4.47 -37.31 -37.32
CA PRO A 823 4.91 -37.95 -38.57
C PRO A 823 4.91 -36.99 -39.79
N PRO A 824 3.86 -36.16 -39.99
CA PRO A 824 3.84 -35.23 -41.12
C PRO A 824 4.97 -34.17 -41.11
N ALA A 825 5.46 -33.77 -39.93
CA ALA A 825 6.59 -32.84 -39.83
C ALA A 825 7.90 -33.43 -40.40
N PHE A 826 7.98 -34.77 -40.45
CA PHE A 826 9.06 -35.54 -41.09
C PHE A 826 8.68 -36.08 -42.48
N GLY A 827 7.51 -35.70 -43.01
CA GLY A 827 7.02 -36.14 -44.31
C GLY A 827 6.38 -37.54 -44.33
N ILE A 828 6.11 -38.12 -43.17
CA ILE A 828 5.49 -39.44 -43.05
C ILE A 828 3.96 -39.33 -43.10
N PRO A 829 3.26 -40.10 -43.97
CA PRO A 829 1.81 -40.03 -44.09
C PRO A 829 1.09 -40.70 -42.92
N CYS A 830 -0.16 -40.28 -42.70
CA CYS A 830 -1.02 -40.81 -41.65
C CYS A 830 -2.32 -41.39 -42.22
N ALA A 831 -2.77 -42.51 -41.64
CA ALA A 831 -4.12 -43.03 -41.72
C ALA A 831 -4.86 -42.67 -40.41
N LEU A 832 -5.66 -41.61 -40.48
CA LEU A 832 -6.34 -41.03 -39.32
C LEU A 832 -7.77 -41.56 -39.23
N THR A 833 -8.12 -42.10 -38.07
CA THR A 833 -9.41 -42.78 -37.85
C THR A 833 -10.11 -42.14 -36.67
N ASN A 834 -11.41 -42.40 -36.54
CA ASN A 834 -12.23 -41.87 -35.44
C ASN A 834 -12.06 -40.36 -35.29
N TYR A 835 -11.90 -39.68 -36.42
CA TYR A 835 -11.37 -38.32 -36.44
C TYR A 835 -12.48 -37.33 -36.06
N ASN A 836 -12.24 -36.59 -34.96
CA ASN A 836 -13.22 -35.77 -34.26
C ASN A 836 -12.49 -34.79 -33.30
N PRO A 837 -12.98 -33.57 -33.02
CA PRO A 837 -13.99 -32.84 -33.75
C PRO A 837 -13.47 -32.48 -35.14
N ILE A 838 -14.42 -32.23 -36.03
CA ILE A 838 -14.17 -31.79 -37.39
C ILE A 838 -13.21 -30.58 -37.48
N VAL A 839 -13.09 -29.77 -36.41
CA VAL A 839 -12.14 -28.66 -36.26
C VAL A 839 -10.68 -29.05 -36.01
N ALA A 840 -10.37 -30.25 -35.53
CA ALA A 840 -8.99 -30.73 -35.48
C ALA A 840 -8.64 -31.24 -36.88
N ARG A 841 -8.43 -30.37 -37.87
CA ARG A 841 -8.53 -30.74 -39.31
C ARG A 841 -7.31 -31.51 -39.83
N PRO A 842 -7.47 -32.41 -40.81
CA PRO A 842 -6.35 -33.14 -41.40
C PRO A 842 -5.70 -32.29 -42.51
N PHE A 843 -4.57 -31.66 -42.18
CA PHE A 843 -3.96 -30.60 -42.98
C PHE A 843 -2.96 -31.06 -44.05
N TYR A 844 -2.57 -32.34 -44.07
CA TYR A 844 -1.44 -32.81 -44.88
C TYR A 844 -1.92 -33.62 -46.09
N PHE A 845 -1.39 -33.32 -47.29
CA PHE A 845 -1.85 -33.90 -48.57
C PHE A 845 -1.76 -35.41 -48.65
N ASN A 846 -0.72 -35.99 -48.05
CA ASN A 846 -0.45 -37.42 -48.16
C ASN A 846 -1.21 -38.26 -47.13
N ASN A 847 -2.00 -37.62 -46.26
CA ASN A 847 -2.77 -38.33 -45.25
C ASN A 847 -4.12 -38.80 -45.82
N LEU A 848 -4.58 -39.93 -45.31
CA LEU A 848 -5.95 -40.39 -45.45
C LEU A 848 -6.65 -40.28 -44.09
N TYR A 849 -7.95 -39.99 -44.09
CA TYR A 849 -8.72 -39.99 -42.85
C TYR A 849 -10.15 -40.51 -43.01
N ILE A 850 -10.76 -40.92 -41.90
CA ILE A 850 -12.19 -41.21 -41.80
C ILE A 850 -12.76 -40.55 -40.53
N PRO A 851 -13.85 -39.75 -40.64
CA PRO A 851 -14.47 -39.08 -39.50
C PRO A 851 -15.34 -40.03 -38.67
N LYS A 852 -15.65 -39.64 -37.43
CA LYS A 852 -16.75 -40.26 -36.66
C LYS A 852 -18.11 -39.86 -37.22
N LEU A 853 -19.11 -40.73 -37.01
CA LEU A 853 -20.51 -40.40 -37.30
C LEU A 853 -21.20 -39.85 -36.05
N TYR A 854 -22.26 -39.07 -36.28
CA TYR A 854 -22.99 -38.37 -35.23
C TYR A 854 -24.42 -38.91 -35.19
N TRP A 855 -24.85 -39.40 -34.03
CA TRP A 855 -26.20 -39.89 -33.79
C TRP A 855 -26.97 -38.87 -32.94
N SER A 856 -28.08 -38.35 -33.47
CA SER A 856 -29.00 -37.51 -32.71
C SER A 856 -29.91 -38.40 -31.87
N ILE A 857 -29.76 -38.34 -30.54
CA ILE A 857 -30.64 -39.06 -29.60
C ILE A 857 -32.08 -38.55 -29.71
N PRO A 858 -32.35 -37.23 -29.77
CA PRO A 858 -33.71 -36.72 -29.93
C PRO A 858 -34.37 -37.17 -31.25
N GLU A 859 -33.63 -37.13 -32.36
CA GLU A 859 -34.19 -37.41 -33.69
C GLU A 859 -34.07 -38.88 -34.13
N LYS A 860 -33.30 -39.70 -33.39
CA LYS A 860 -33.07 -41.13 -33.64
C LYS A 860 -32.57 -41.43 -35.05
N ARG A 861 -31.62 -40.63 -35.53
CA ARG A 861 -30.98 -40.81 -36.84
C ARG A 861 -29.53 -40.34 -36.81
N TYR A 862 -28.78 -40.75 -37.82
CA TYR A 862 -27.50 -40.11 -38.13
C TYR A 862 -27.73 -38.69 -38.65
N LEU A 863 -26.87 -37.76 -38.22
CA LEU A 863 -26.76 -36.46 -38.84
C LEU A 863 -26.05 -36.59 -40.18
N THR A 864 -26.50 -35.83 -41.19
CA THR A 864 -25.79 -35.73 -42.46
C THR A 864 -24.48 -34.99 -42.28
N PHE A 865 -23.52 -35.17 -43.18
CA PHE A 865 -22.29 -34.39 -43.13
C PHE A 865 -22.61 -32.90 -43.19
N GLU A 866 -23.54 -32.47 -44.04
CA GLU A 866 -23.96 -31.06 -44.11
C GLU A 866 -24.44 -30.52 -42.76
N GLU A 867 -25.23 -31.27 -41.98
CA GLU A 867 -25.67 -30.85 -40.65
C GLU A 867 -24.53 -30.76 -39.64
N ILE A 868 -23.61 -31.73 -39.69
CA ILE A 868 -22.43 -31.71 -38.82
C ILE A 868 -21.54 -30.50 -39.18
N TRP A 869 -21.43 -30.15 -40.47
CA TRP A 869 -20.62 -29.02 -40.98
C TRP A 869 -21.27 -27.65 -40.80
N SER A 870 -22.59 -27.56 -40.92
CA SER A 870 -23.35 -26.30 -40.97
C SER A 870 -23.82 -25.80 -39.60
N SER A 871 -23.85 -26.69 -38.61
CA SER A 871 -24.26 -26.36 -37.26
C SER A 871 -23.07 -25.89 -36.41
N PHE A 872 -23.38 -25.29 -35.26
CA PHE A 872 -22.39 -24.96 -34.23
C PHE A 872 -21.56 -26.18 -33.78
N LEU A 873 -22.00 -27.41 -34.08
CA LEU A 873 -21.30 -28.66 -33.76
C LEU A 873 -19.92 -28.74 -34.43
N ALA A 874 -19.78 -28.12 -35.61
CA ALA A 874 -18.52 -28.04 -36.33
C ALA A 874 -17.47 -27.23 -35.56
N GLU A 875 -17.87 -26.21 -34.79
CA GLU A 875 -16.97 -25.23 -34.19
C GLU A 875 -16.62 -25.52 -32.71
N ASN A 876 -17.19 -26.56 -32.11
CA ASN A 876 -17.00 -26.86 -30.68
C ASN A 876 -15.91 -27.92 -30.41
N PHE A 877 -15.21 -27.80 -29.29
CA PHE A 877 -14.14 -28.74 -28.89
C PHE A 877 -14.46 -29.54 -27.62
N HIS A 878 -15.59 -29.27 -26.94
CA HIS A 878 -15.91 -29.83 -25.63
C HIS A 878 -17.01 -30.91 -25.69
N SER A 879 -16.70 -32.13 -25.22
CA SER A 879 -17.64 -33.26 -25.18
C SER A 879 -19.01 -32.95 -24.55
N ASN A 880 -19.02 -32.17 -23.47
CA ASN A 880 -20.24 -31.88 -22.70
C ASN A 880 -21.27 -31.09 -23.51
N PHE A 881 -20.78 -30.28 -24.44
CA PHE A 881 -21.64 -29.53 -25.32
C PHE A 881 -22.41 -30.43 -26.29
N TYR A 882 -21.75 -31.45 -26.86
CA TYR A 882 -22.42 -32.46 -27.67
C TYR A 882 -23.45 -33.25 -26.86
N LEU A 883 -23.13 -33.59 -25.60
CA LEU A 883 -24.04 -34.28 -24.68
C LEU A 883 -25.29 -33.43 -24.36
N ALA A 884 -25.12 -32.13 -24.10
CA ALA A 884 -26.23 -31.21 -23.84
C ALA A 884 -27.20 -31.09 -25.03
N GLN A 885 -26.71 -31.32 -26.25
CA GLN A 885 -27.50 -31.33 -27.48
C GLN A 885 -28.07 -32.73 -27.81
N GLY A 886 -27.83 -33.73 -26.95
CA GLY A 886 -28.26 -35.10 -27.20
C GLY A 886 -27.53 -35.76 -28.38
N ILE A 887 -26.28 -35.39 -28.64
CA ILE A 887 -25.47 -35.95 -29.72
C ILE A 887 -24.53 -37.03 -29.18
N GLN A 888 -24.61 -38.23 -29.75
CA GLN A 888 -23.73 -39.36 -29.47
C GLN A 888 -22.76 -39.61 -30.62
N PHE A 889 -21.47 -39.79 -30.31
CA PHE A 889 -20.46 -40.14 -31.31
C PHE A 889 -20.42 -41.65 -31.57
N ILE A 890 -20.30 -42.01 -32.83
CA ILE A 890 -20.21 -43.40 -33.29
C ILE A 890 -18.82 -43.64 -33.88
N ASP A 891 -18.10 -44.58 -33.27
CA ASP A 891 -16.75 -44.98 -33.67
C ASP A 891 -16.76 -45.68 -35.03
N ASN A 892 -15.64 -45.57 -35.76
CA ASN A 892 -15.44 -46.33 -36.97
C ASN A 892 -15.33 -47.82 -36.66
N THR A 893 -15.94 -48.62 -37.53
CA THR A 893 -15.93 -50.08 -37.46
C THR A 893 -14.57 -50.67 -37.82
N SER A 894 -14.27 -51.89 -37.37
CA SER A 894 -13.01 -52.57 -37.69
C SER A 894 -12.78 -52.73 -39.20
N ASP A 895 -13.83 -52.95 -39.98
CA ASP A 895 -13.74 -53.03 -41.44
C ASP A 895 -13.39 -51.68 -42.08
N GLU A 896 -13.96 -50.56 -41.62
CA GLU A 896 -13.61 -49.23 -42.14
C GLU A 896 -12.14 -48.87 -41.86
N ILE A 897 -11.64 -49.23 -40.67
CA ILE A 897 -10.23 -49.01 -40.30
C ILE A 897 -9.31 -49.89 -41.16
N LYS A 898 -9.68 -51.16 -41.36
CA LYS A 898 -8.95 -52.09 -42.24
C LYS A 898 -8.90 -51.57 -43.68
N ASP A 899 -10.02 -51.13 -44.23
CA ASP A 899 -10.10 -50.63 -45.62
C ASP A 899 -9.23 -49.38 -45.80
N LEU A 900 -9.20 -48.48 -44.81
CA LEU A 900 -8.30 -47.32 -44.81
C LEU A 900 -6.81 -47.73 -44.79
N VAL A 901 -6.46 -48.76 -44.03
CA VAL A 901 -5.10 -49.31 -43.99
C VAL A 901 -4.69 -49.94 -45.31
N LEU A 902 -5.60 -50.65 -45.99
CA LEU A 902 -5.31 -51.17 -47.32
C LEU A 902 -5.10 -50.02 -48.33
N GLU A 903 -5.93 -48.98 -48.25
CA GLU A 903 -5.83 -47.81 -49.12
C GLU A 903 -4.51 -47.05 -48.96
N ILE A 904 -4.04 -46.83 -47.72
CA ILE A 904 -2.75 -46.16 -47.50
C ILE A 904 -1.55 -47.03 -47.91
N LEU A 905 -1.64 -48.35 -47.75
CA LEU A 905 -0.61 -49.27 -48.25
C LEU A 905 -0.55 -49.26 -49.78
N GLU A 906 -1.70 -49.28 -50.47
CA GLU A 906 -1.77 -49.10 -51.92
C GLU A 906 -1.16 -47.75 -52.35
N GLN A 907 -1.37 -46.69 -51.57
CA GLN A 907 -0.79 -45.37 -51.82
C GLN A 907 0.74 -45.40 -51.75
N LEU A 908 1.27 -46.00 -50.68
CA LEU A 908 2.72 -46.10 -50.44
C LEU A 908 3.42 -46.99 -51.46
N ASP A 909 2.76 -48.06 -51.91
CA ASP A 909 3.24 -48.95 -52.96
C ASP A 909 3.17 -48.33 -54.38
N GLY A 910 2.58 -47.13 -54.52
CA GLY A 910 2.34 -46.50 -55.83
C GLY A 910 1.32 -47.25 -56.70
N LYS A 911 0.48 -48.09 -56.09
CA LYS A 911 -0.55 -48.91 -56.77
C LYS A 911 -1.94 -48.27 -56.73
N LEU A 912 -2.15 -47.27 -55.87
CA LEU A 912 -3.44 -46.63 -55.68
C LEU A 912 -3.88 -45.86 -56.94
N THR A 913 -5.08 -46.18 -57.42
CA THR A 913 -5.74 -45.43 -58.50
C THR A 913 -7.17 -45.07 -58.06
N TYR A 914 -7.52 -43.79 -58.13
CA TYR A 914 -8.87 -43.31 -57.85
C TYR A 914 -9.72 -43.29 -59.13
N THR A 915 -10.99 -43.68 -59.01
CA THR A 915 -11.95 -43.56 -60.12
C THR A 915 -12.57 -42.16 -60.17
N LEU A 916 -13.18 -41.80 -61.32
CA LEU A 916 -13.96 -40.56 -61.45
C LEU A 916 -15.09 -40.46 -60.41
N GLU A 917 -15.69 -41.59 -60.02
CA GLU A 917 -16.69 -41.65 -58.97
C GLU A 917 -16.08 -41.29 -57.61
N ASN A 918 -14.92 -41.85 -57.27
CA ASN A 918 -14.23 -41.51 -56.02
C ASN A 918 -13.89 -40.02 -55.94
N ASP A 919 -13.39 -39.43 -57.03
CA ASP A 919 -13.08 -38.00 -57.08
C ASP A 919 -14.33 -37.11 -57.02
N SER A 920 -15.44 -37.56 -57.60
CA SER A 920 -16.74 -36.89 -57.48
C SER A 920 -17.24 -36.88 -56.03
N LEU A 921 -17.19 -38.02 -55.33
CA LEU A 921 -17.60 -38.13 -53.92
C LEU A 921 -16.70 -37.29 -53.01
N GLN A 922 -15.38 -37.34 -53.22
CA GLN A 922 -14.44 -36.50 -52.48
C GLN A 922 -14.74 -35.01 -52.70
N SER A 923 -15.06 -34.61 -53.93
CA SER A 923 -15.42 -33.23 -54.26
C SER A 923 -16.73 -32.79 -53.63
N GLN A 924 -17.74 -33.68 -53.56
CA GLN A 924 -18.99 -33.42 -52.85
C GLN A 924 -18.74 -33.21 -51.36
N PHE A 925 -18.02 -34.13 -50.71
CA PHE A 925 -17.65 -34.01 -49.30
C PHE A 925 -16.90 -32.70 -49.01
N ASN A 926 -15.89 -32.38 -49.83
CA ASN A 926 -15.08 -31.17 -49.66
C ASN A 926 -15.88 -29.88 -49.89
N ARG A 927 -16.96 -29.90 -50.68
CA ARG A 927 -17.83 -28.73 -50.87
C ARG A 927 -18.61 -28.40 -49.60
N LEU A 928 -19.10 -29.41 -48.87
CA LEU A 928 -19.82 -29.22 -47.60
C LEU A 928 -18.95 -28.50 -46.56
N GLY A 929 -17.65 -28.83 -46.49
CA GLY A 929 -16.72 -28.09 -45.62
C GLY A 929 -16.53 -26.63 -46.06
N LYS A 930 -16.36 -26.38 -47.37
CA LYS A 930 -16.09 -25.03 -47.91
C LYS A 930 -17.26 -24.06 -47.74
N THR A 931 -18.51 -24.52 -47.84
CA THR A 931 -19.70 -23.66 -47.73
C THR A 931 -19.88 -23.06 -46.34
N HIS A 932 -19.36 -23.70 -45.29
CA HIS A 932 -19.50 -23.27 -43.90
C HIS A 932 -18.21 -22.68 -43.30
N GLY A 933 -17.33 -22.11 -44.13
CA GLY A 933 -16.08 -21.49 -43.65
C GLY A 933 -15.07 -22.48 -43.06
N SER A 934 -15.28 -23.79 -43.26
CA SER A 934 -14.31 -24.82 -42.89
C SER A 934 -13.29 -25.00 -44.00
N TYR A 935 -12.21 -24.22 -43.92
CA TYR A 935 -11.05 -24.33 -44.81
C TYR A 935 -10.16 -25.52 -44.40
N GLY A 936 -9.50 -26.16 -45.37
CA GLY A 936 -8.26 -26.90 -45.08
C GLY A 936 -8.27 -28.43 -45.15
N PHE A 937 -9.12 -29.04 -45.98
CA PHE A 937 -8.99 -30.47 -46.33
C PHE A 937 -7.96 -30.65 -47.43
N ASN A 938 -6.72 -30.84 -47.02
CA ASN A 938 -5.68 -31.29 -47.94
C ASN A 938 -5.66 -32.83 -48.01
N SER A 939 -6.04 -33.50 -46.93
CA SER A 939 -6.15 -34.97 -46.85
C SER A 939 -7.41 -35.50 -47.53
N ARG A 940 -7.35 -36.72 -48.06
CA ARG A 940 -8.51 -37.41 -48.64
C ARG A 940 -9.25 -38.24 -47.60
N VAL A 941 -10.57 -38.34 -47.76
CA VAL A 941 -11.38 -39.28 -46.97
C VAL A 941 -11.28 -40.65 -47.63
N GLY A 942 -11.13 -41.71 -46.84
CA GLY A 942 -11.02 -43.07 -47.37
C GLY A 942 -12.16 -43.42 -48.35
N ARG A 943 -11.81 -43.96 -49.53
CA ARG A 943 -12.77 -44.18 -50.63
C ARG A 943 -13.90 -45.14 -50.24
N ALA A 944 -13.57 -46.20 -49.49
CA ALA A 944 -14.54 -47.19 -49.03
C ALA A 944 -15.52 -46.60 -48.02
N PHE A 945 -15.04 -45.72 -47.14
CA PHE A 945 -15.86 -45.04 -46.15
C PHE A 945 -16.86 -44.09 -46.83
N LEU A 946 -16.41 -43.26 -47.77
CA LEU A 946 -17.32 -42.36 -48.52
C LEU A 946 -18.37 -43.15 -49.31
N GLN A 947 -18.00 -44.26 -49.95
CA GLN A 947 -18.95 -45.09 -50.69
C GLN A 947 -20.01 -45.70 -49.75
N LYS A 948 -19.57 -46.23 -48.60
CA LYS A 948 -20.46 -46.85 -47.61
C LYS A 948 -21.46 -45.85 -47.01
N HIS A 949 -21.00 -44.62 -46.77
CA HIS A 949 -21.80 -43.56 -46.14
C HIS A 949 -22.31 -42.51 -47.12
N LEU A 950 -22.50 -42.88 -48.38
CA LEU A 950 -23.04 -41.99 -49.43
C LEU A 950 -24.41 -41.40 -49.06
N HIS A 951 -25.20 -42.09 -48.24
CA HIS A 951 -26.50 -41.63 -47.77
C HIS A 951 -26.42 -40.46 -46.76
N LEU A 952 -25.23 -40.13 -46.26
CA LEU A 952 -24.98 -39.00 -45.35
C LEU A 952 -24.31 -37.80 -46.06
N LEU A 953 -23.86 -37.99 -47.30
CA LEU A 953 -23.35 -36.96 -48.21
C LEU A 953 -24.52 -36.22 -48.85
#